data_AF-A0A945UEV2-F1
#
_entry.id   AF-A0A945UEV2-F1
#
_cell.length_a   1.000
_cell.length_b   1.000
_cell.length_c   1.000
_cell.angle_alpha   90.00
_cell.angle_beta   90.00
_cell.angle_gamma   90.00
#
_symmetry.space_group_name_H-M   'P 1'
#
loop_
_entity.id
_entity.type
_entity.pdbx_description
1 polymer ?
#
loop_
_entity_poly.entity_id
_entity_poly.type
_entity_poly.pdbx_seq_one_letter_code
_entity_poly.pdbx_strand_id
1 'polypeptide(L)'
;MKSIFLVLVVILLAACGGAPAPEVAGNDAPMVGEFSVSESGVKTKNIEGFDGVIAEKYSDSSEWWASEQLPEEGSPNIIIFVLDDVGFAQIESFGGLIHTPNIDELANNGLRYNNFHTTALCSPSRASLMAGRNPHSIGLGSHALTAMGFPGYNAIMPESAKSVANYLEEEGYINYALGKWDHTPLYEVSQVGPFDRWPSGEGFQHAYTFMAADVHQFVPVMWNDHTPEPYRKSIHLDQDLADRAIEWITGHKSIKPDLPFMMLWASGSMHSPHHAPDSHIDKYKGKFDQGWDKAREEIYERQLALGIIPANTKLTDRIDEIPAWDSLPDEEKALYARQMEVFAAQLEWVDLQIGRVVAALERIGELDNTLIFVTADNGASGEGGLTGTFNETYVLNGLQTPLDANFRALEDWGRENTYPHYHAGWAMAGNTPFRYFKQSQHRGGQQDHLVVHWPNGIKAKGEIRSQYHHISDIAPTIMEAVGIEVPEEIYGVEQQPMDGVSMMYSFDNKDAANQKERQYYEMFGNRAIWSDGWKAVTLHANRMPWDLNTVLPFENDEWELYNVAEDFSETNNLAEENPEKLAEMIAIFDEEAWKYNVYPLYDDMIQRLGAQQDRLFGDQTEFVYFSPGAVRIAEKSSAPVKNRAHSIETQIDVQGEEDGVIVAVGGMTGGYSMFIKDNRLYYDYNFLDGVHYTLQSPPLPLGKVDLKFNFIKTQDFGGIGELYVNGEKVDEIEMPQMHVATYSLAETFDVGRDTGTQVTDLYSGISKFNGELDRVIITVSDESTVPPRQLPANYY
;
A
#
# COMPACT_ATOMS: atom_id res chain seq x y z
N MET A 1 67.98 -36.85 -22.54
CA MET A 1 67.23 -35.59 -22.39
C MET A 1 66.38 -35.75 -21.12
N LYS A 2 66.95 -35.70 -19.89
CA LYS A 2 67.28 -34.53 -19.03
C LYS A 2 66.10 -33.54 -18.96
N SER A 3 65.25 -33.52 -17.91
CA SER A 3 65.40 -33.03 -16.52
C SER A 3 64.65 -31.68 -16.36
N ILE A 4 63.58 -31.60 -15.54
CA ILE A 4 63.47 -30.94 -14.20
C ILE A 4 63.99 -29.47 -14.13
N PHE A 5 63.31 -28.63 -13.33
CA PHE A 5 63.68 -27.29 -12.76
C PHE A 5 63.17 -26.07 -13.56
N LEU A 6 62.71 -24.94 -13.00
CA LEU A 6 62.56 -24.41 -11.63
C LEU A 6 61.69 -23.13 -11.70
N VAL A 7 61.01 -22.80 -10.60
CA VAL A 7 60.51 -21.47 -10.22
C VAL A 7 61.61 -20.39 -10.27
N LEU A 8 61.35 -19.19 -10.80
CA LEU A 8 61.80 -17.93 -10.17
C LEU A 8 61.00 -16.70 -10.61
N VAL A 9 60.63 -15.92 -9.61
CA VAL A 9 59.90 -14.65 -9.58
C VAL A 9 60.73 -13.49 -10.15
N VAL A 10 60.09 -12.58 -10.90
CA VAL A 10 60.41 -11.14 -10.87
C VAL A 10 59.11 -10.33 -11.01
N ILE A 11 58.83 -9.55 -9.97
CA ILE A 11 57.84 -8.47 -9.86
C ILE A 11 58.28 -7.28 -10.74
N LEU A 12 57.34 -6.60 -11.42
CA LEU A 12 57.38 -5.14 -11.54
C LEU A 12 56.03 -4.54 -11.98
N LEU A 13 55.61 -3.56 -11.17
CA LEU A 13 54.48 -2.64 -11.30
C LEU A 13 54.45 -1.87 -12.62
N ALA A 14 53.25 -1.52 -13.11
CA ALA A 14 52.69 -0.16 -12.94
C ALA A 14 51.43 0.10 -13.80
N ALA A 15 50.44 0.65 -13.09
CA ALA A 15 49.51 1.71 -13.48
C ALA A 15 48.44 1.46 -14.56
N CYS A 16 47.21 1.40 -14.03
CA CYS A 16 45.92 1.51 -14.69
C CYS A 16 45.78 2.80 -15.51
N GLY A 17 45.19 2.67 -16.70
CA GLY A 17 44.64 3.77 -17.47
C GLY A 17 43.13 3.87 -17.28
N GLY A 18 42.70 5.03 -16.79
CA GLY A 18 41.47 5.77 -17.09
C GLY A 18 40.13 5.04 -17.22
N ALA A 19 39.24 5.29 -16.25
CA ALA A 19 37.79 5.39 -16.47
C ALA A 19 37.32 6.78 -15.98
N PRO A 20 36.30 7.41 -16.60
CA PRO A 20 35.87 8.77 -16.28
C PRO A 20 34.99 8.82 -15.03
N ALA A 21 35.08 9.92 -14.29
CA ALA A 21 34.20 10.25 -13.15
C ALA A 21 32.90 10.93 -13.63
N PRO A 22 31.78 10.81 -12.88
CA PRO A 22 30.56 11.55 -13.15
C PRO A 22 30.64 13.00 -12.64
N GLU A 23 29.94 13.90 -13.34
CA GLU A 23 29.74 15.31 -12.98
C GLU A 23 28.71 15.46 -11.85
N VAL A 24 29.00 16.35 -10.89
CA VAL A 24 27.98 17.04 -10.09
C VAL A 24 28.31 18.54 -10.15
N ALA A 25 27.32 19.35 -10.52
CA ALA A 25 27.41 20.81 -10.49
C ALA A 25 26.25 21.38 -9.67
N GLY A 26 26.61 22.19 -8.66
CA GLY A 26 25.75 23.12 -7.96
C GLY A 26 26.62 24.27 -7.45
N ASN A 27 26.38 25.47 -7.94
CA ASN A 27 27.20 26.67 -7.77
C ASN A 27 27.26 27.16 -6.31
N ASP A 28 28.44 27.16 -5.72
CA ASP A 28 28.83 28.15 -4.71
C ASP A 28 30.34 28.43 -4.79
N ALA A 29 30.69 29.62 -5.31
CA ALA A 29 32.02 30.22 -5.39
C ALA A 29 33.16 29.37 -6.03
N PRO A 30 34.21 29.98 -6.63
CA PRO A 30 35.43 29.22 -6.84
C PRO A 30 35.93 28.79 -5.46
N MET A 31 36.04 27.47 -5.21
CA MET A 31 36.78 26.90 -4.08
C MET A 31 38.22 27.40 -4.13
N VAL A 32 38.47 28.59 -3.56
CA VAL A 32 39.80 29.19 -3.48
C VAL A 32 40.55 28.44 -2.38
N GLY A 33 41.05 27.24 -2.71
CA GLY A 33 41.89 26.50 -1.78
C GLY A 33 43.09 27.37 -1.39
N GLU A 34 43.36 27.48 -0.09
CA GLU A 34 44.54 28.16 0.39
C GLU A 34 45.78 27.38 -0.06
N PHE A 35 46.72 28.09 -0.69
CA PHE A 35 47.99 27.51 -1.10
C PHE A 35 49.04 27.78 -0.03
N SER A 36 49.80 26.75 0.34
CA SER A 36 50.96 26.90 1.21
C SER A 36 52.23 26.46 0.49
N VAL A 37 53.39 26.96 0.92
CA VAL A 37 54.68 26.55 0.38
C VAL A 37 55.54 26.08 1.54
N SER A 38 56.00 24.84 1.51
CA SER A 38 56.86 24.27 2.55
C SER A 38 58.25 24.93 2.55
N GLU A 39 59.03 24.74 3.63
CA GLU A 39 60.43 25.21 3.69
C GLU A 39 61.31 24.60 2.59
N SER A 40 60.92 23.46 2.00
CA SER A 40 61.58 22.81 0.87
C SER A 40 61.12 23.32 -0.50
N GLY A 41 60.21 24.31 -0.55
CA GLY A 41 59.73 24.95 -1.78
C GLY A 41 58.59 24.19 -2.48
N VAL A 42 58.00 23.18 -1.84
CA VAL A 42 56.86 22.43 -2.40
C VAL A 42 55.59 23.25 -2.19
N LYS A 43 54.89 23.56 -3.28
CA LYS A 43 53.58 24.20 -3.24
C LYS A 43 52.50 23.16 -2.98
N THR A 44 51.71 23.35 -1.93
CA THR A 44 50.56 22.52 -1.60
C THR A 44 49.26 23.31 -1.66
N LYS A 45 48.14 22.63 -1.93
CA LYS A 45 46.78 23.17 -1.86
C LYS A 45 46.02 22.45 -0.74
N ASN A 46 45.44 23.21 0.17
CA ASN A 46 44.49 22.70 1.14
C ASN A 46 43.07 22.90 0.58
N ILE A 47 42.22 21.88 0.72
CA ILE A 47 40.82 21.93 0.35
C ILE A 47 40.02 21.60 1.60
N GLU A 48 39.02 22.42 1.93
CA GLU A 48 38.11 22.14 3.03
C GLU A 48 37.41 20.79 2.80
N GLY A 49 37.38 19.94 3.84
CA GLY A 49 36.85 18.58 3.73
C GLY A 49 37.79 17.56 3.09
N PHE A 50 39.08 17.86 2.90
CA PHE A 50 40.10 16.91 2.45
C PHE A 50 41.33 16.97 3.37
N ASP A 51 41.54 15.96 4.22
CA ASP A 51 42.68 15.94 5.16
C ASP A 51 43.99 15.45 4.52
N GLY A 52 43.97 15.18 3.21
CA GLY A 52 45.17 14.85 2.46
C GLY A 52 45.98 16.09 2.09
N VAL A 53 47.02 15.88 1.29
CA VAL A 53 47.90 16.95 0.80
C VAL A 53 47.95 16.86 -0.72
N ILE A 54 47.62 17.96 -1.40
CA ILE A 54 47.77 18.06 -2.86
C ILE A 54 49.02 18.90 -3.15
N ALA A 55 50.01 18.31 -3.83
CA ALA A 55 51.20 19.00 -4.31
C ALA A 55 51.36 18.83 -5.84
N GLU A 56 52.35 19.51 -6.42
CA GLU A 56 52.64 19.39 -7.86
C GLU A 56 53.05 17.96 -8.28
N LYS A 57 53.66 17.20 -7.38
CA LYS A 57 54.05 15.80 -7.60
C LYS A 57 53.29 14.89 -6.65
N TYR A 58 52.92 13.72 -7.15
CA TYR A 58 52.30 12.68 -6.34
C TYR A 58 53.17 12.26 -5.15
N SER A 59 54.50 12.24 -5.31
CA SER A 59 55.44 11.91 -4.22
C SER A 59 55.42 12.89 -3.05
N ASP A 60 54.96 14.12 -3.30
CA ASP A 60 54.86 15.19 -2.31
C ASP A 60 53.41 15.41 -1.88
N SER A 61 52.50 14.55 -2.35
CA SER A 61 51.08 14.52 -2.03
C SER A 61 50.75 13.36 -1.10
N SER A 62 49.68 13.48 -0.34
CA SER A 62 49.08 12.37 0.40
C SER A 62 47.61 12.28 0.04
N GLU A 63 47.20 11.09 -0.41
CA GLU A 63 45.78 10.80 -0.58
C GLU A 63 45.10 10.78 0.79
N TRP A 64 43.84 11.18 0.79
CA TRP A 64 42.94 10.98 1.89
C TRP A 64 41.57 10.63 1.30
N TRP A 65 40.91 9.69 1.95
CA TRP A 65 39.57 9.25 1.61
C TRP A 65 38.71 9.59 2.81
N ALA A 66 37.56 10.25 2.58
CA ALA A 66 36.63 10.51 3.66
C ALA A 66 36.22 9.20 4.32
N SER A 67 36.11 9.21 5.65
CA SER A 67 35.48 8.11 6.37
C SER A 67 34.01 8.05 5.97
N GLU A 68 33.55 6.87 5.55
CA GLU A 68 32.11 6.62 5.41
C GLU A 68 31.48 6.65 6.82
N GLN A 69 30.34 7.32 6.98
CA GLN A 69 29.49 7.13 8.16
C GLN A 69 28.96 5.70 8.09
N LEU A 70 29.14 4.94 9.17
CA LEU A 70 28.73 3.56 9.26
C LEU A 70 27.93 3.37 10.57
N PRO A 71 26.93 2.49 10.57
CA PRO A 71 26.21 2.14 11.79
C PRO A 71 27.15 1.61 12.88
N GLU A 72 26.74 1.72 14.14
CA GLU A 72 27.52 1.16 15.25
C GLU A 72 27.78 -0.35 15.05
N GLU A 73 28.98 -0.80 15.42
CA GLU A 73 29.36 -2.21 15.28
C GLU A 73 28.39 -3.12 16.03
N GLY A 74 27.81 -4.09 15.31
CA GLY A 74 26.84 -5.03 15.88
C GLY A 74 25.37 -4.61 15.73
N SER A 75 25.10 -3.42 15.17
CA SER A 75 23.74 -2.98 14.84
C SER A 75 22.99 -4.06 14.02
N PRO A 76 21.71 -4.34 14.33
CA PRO A 76 20.97 -5.41 13.66
C PRO A 76 20.55 -5.02 12.25
N ASN A 77 20.39 -6.01 11.36
CA ASN A 77 19.53 -5.81 10.19
C ASN A 77 18.08 -5.67 10.67
N ILE A 78 17.25 -4.92 9.96
CA ILE A 78 15.84 -4.72 10.30
C ILE A 78 14.98 -5.25 9.15
N ILE A 79 13.99 -6.09 9.45
CA ILE A 79 12.94 -6.45 8.49
C ILE A 79 11.56 -6.27 9.12
N ILE A 80 10.68 -5.55 8.44
CA ILE A 80 9.28 -5.40 8.82
C ILE A 80 8.44 -6.08 7.74
N PHE A 81 7.84 -7.22 8.09
CA PHE A 81 6.80 -7.86 7.28
C PHE A 81 5.45 -7.28 7.67
N VAL A 82 4.81 -6.56 6.74
CA VAL A 82 3.48 -5.99 6.92
C VAL A 82 2.50 -6.76 6.04
N LEU A 83 1.50 -7.36 6.67
CA LEU A 83 0.36 -7.98 6.02
C LEU A 83 -0.77 -6.96 5.84
N ASP A 84 -1.51 -7.06 4.74
CA ASP A 84 -2.63 -6.15 4.42
C ASP A 84 -3.96 -6.81 4.82
N ASP A 85 -4.78 -6.15 5.63
CA ASP A 85 -6.12 -6.64 6.04
C ASP A 85 -6.15 -8.00 6.78
N VAL A 86 -5.10 -8.34 7.53
CA VAL A 86 -5.02 -9.61 8.29
C VAL A 86 -5.42 -9.43 9.76
N GLY A 87 -6.60 -9.93 10.12
CA GLY A 87 -7.11 -9.90 11.48
C GLY A 87 -6.32 -10.73 12.48
N PHE A 88 -6.42 -10.37 13.76
CA PHE A 88 -5.78 -11.03 14.90
C PHE A 88 -5.88 -12.57 14.89
N ALA A 89 -7.04 -13.09 14.49
CA ALA A 89 -7.40 -14.51 14.53
C ALA A 89 -7.24 -15.24 13.18
N GLN A 90 -6.50 -14.66 12.23
CA GLN A 90 -6.19 -15.30 10.95
C GLN A 90 -4.83 -16.00 10.95
N ILE A 91 -3.96 -15.70 11.92
CA ILE A 91 -2.64 -16.34 12.10
C ILE A 91 -2.74 -17.50 13.10
N GLU A 92 -2.12 -18.65 12.79
CA GLU A 92 -2.21 -19.89 13.58
C GLU A 92 -1.68 -19.72 15.02
N SER A 93 -0.51 -19.07 15.19
CA SER A 93 0.07 -18.75 16.50
C SER A 93 -0.75 -17.78 17.37
N PHE A 94 -1.81 -17.19 16.80
CA PHE A 94 -2.83 -16.37 17.46
C PHE A 94 -4.21 -17.05 17.51
N GLY A 95 -4.27 -18.36 17.23
CA GLY A 95 -5.45 -19.21 17.34
C GLY A 95 -6.23 -19.41 16.05
N GLY A 96 -5.76 -18.84 14.93
CA GLY A 96 -6.41 -18.93 13.63
C GLY A 96 -6.52 -20.34 13.06
N LEU A 97 -7.34 -20.47 12.02
CA LEU A 97 -7.60 -21.75 11.33
C LEU A 97 -6.70 -21.99 10.11
N ILE A 98 -6.00 -20.95 9.65
CA ILE A 98 -5.15 -20.98 8.46
C ILE A 98 -3.75 -21.41 8.86
N HIS A 99 -3.12 -22.27 8.06
CA HIS A 99 -1.79 -22.78 8.38
C HIS A 99 -0.70 -21.76 8.02
N THR A 100 0.02 -21.25 9.02
CA THR A 100 1.08 -20.23 8.87
C THR A 100 2.38 -20.64 9.56
N PRO A 101 3.02 -21.76 9.13
CA PRO A 101 4.13 -22.37 9.86
C PRO A 101 5.38 -21.50 9.97
N ASN A 102 5.64 -20.59 9.03
CA ASN A 102 6.86 -19.78 9.05
C ASN A 102 6.73 -18.58 10.00
N ILE A 103 5.58 -17.92 10.01
CA ILE A 103 5.24 -16.90 11.02
C ILE A 103 5.20 -17.54 12.41
N ASP A 104 4.65 -18.75 12.51
CA ASP A 104 4.60 -19.49 13.77
C ASP A 104 5.99 -19.87 14.28
N GLU A 105 6.95 -20.21 13.41
CA GLU A 105 8.32 -20.48 13.82
C GLU A 105 9.03 -19.22 14.33
N LEU A 106 8.80 -18.06 13.69
CA LEU A 106 9.27 -16.77 14.19
C LEU A 106 8.66 -16.45 15.57
N ALA A 107 7.36 -16.70 15.73
CA ALA A 107 6.66 -16.50 17.00
C ALA A 107 7.18 -17.42 18.10
N ASN A 108 7.40 -18.70 17.80
CA ASN A 108 7.91 -19.71 18.73
C ASN A 108 9.35 -19.45 19.17
N ASN A 109 10.15 -18.75 18.35
CA ASN A 109 11.52 -18.34 18.68
C ASN A 109 11.64 -16.85 19.03
N GLY A 110 10.52 -16.15 19.17
CA GLY A 110 10.47 -14.73 19.50
C GLY A 110 9.40 -14.41 20.53
N LEU A 111 8.76 -13.27 20.36
CA LEU A 111 7.70 -12.73 21.20
C LEU A 111 6.40 -12.63 20.41
N ARG A 112 5.28 -12.86 21.08
CA ARG A 112 3.93 -12.56 20.58
C ARG A 112 3.31 -11.45 21.42
N TYR A 113 2.93 -10.35 20.79
CA TYR A 113 2.19 -9.27 21.44
C TYR A 113 0.70 -9.50 21.18
N ASN A 114 -0.07 -9.70 22.25
CA ASN A 114 -1.51 -9.89 22.14
C ASN A 114 -2.30 -8.61 22.40
N ASN A 115 -1.63 -7.47 22.61
CA ASN A 115 -2.23 -6.18 22.94
C ASN A 115 -1.60 -5.04 22.11
N PHE A 116 -1.29 -5.35 20.85
CA PHE A 116 -0.76 -4.44 19.85
C PHE A 116 -1.89 -3.91 18.97
N HIS A 117 -1.83 -2.63 18.62
CA HIS A 117 -2.90 -1.95 17.88
C HIS A 117 -2.38 -1.11 16.72
N THR A 118 -3.24 -0.89 15.74
CA THR A 118 -3.04 -0.06 14.55
C THR A 118 -4.14 1.00 14.46
N THR A 119 -4.21 1.74 13.35
CA THR A 119 -5.16 2.87 13.18
C THR A 119 -6.55 2.46 12.68
N ALA A 120 -6.73 1.19 12.30
CA ALA A 120 -7.88 0.63 11.57
C ALA A 120 -7.99 0.99 10.07
N LEU A 121 -6.92 1.52 9.45
CA LEU A 121 -6.83 1.65 7.98
C LEU A 121 -5.36 1.62 7.50
N CYS A 122 -5.16 1.18 6.26
CA CYS A 122 -3.86 0.95 5.62
C CYS A 122 -2.93 2.18 5.59
N SER A 123 -3.23 3.22 4.80
CA SER A 123 -2.34 4.39 4.65
C SER A 123 -1.94 5.02 5.99
N PRO A 124 -2.89 5.27 6.92
CA PRO A 124 -2.57 5.88 8.21
C PRO A 124 -1.67 4.99 9.09
N SER A 125 -1.90 3.68 9.11
CA SER A 125 -1.04 2.72 9.82
C SER A 125 0.36 2.64 9.23
N ARG A 126 0.49 2.60 7.90
CA ARG A 126 1.78 2.49 7.19
C ARG A 126 2.64 3.74 7.38
N ALA A 127 2.03 4.92 7.30
CA ALA A 127 2.73 6.18 7.60
C ALA A 127 3.12 6.27 9.08
N SER A 128 2.21 5.87 10.00
CA SER A 128 2.48 5.88 11.44
C SER A 128 3.60 4.92 11.85
N LEU A 129 3.64 3.73 11.24
CA LEU A 129 4.70 2.73 11.37
C LEU A 129 6.08 3.33 11.10
N MET A 130 6.21 4.01 9.96
CA MET A 130 7.49 4.53 9.49
C MET A 130 7.89 5.82 10.23
N ALA A 131 6.94 6.69 10.52
CA ALA A 131 7.21 7.97 11.20
C ALA A 131 7.33 7.84 12.73
N GLY A 132 6.85 6.75 13.34
CA GLY A 132 6.81 6.62 14.80
C GLY A 132 5.88 7.62 15.50
N ARG A 133 4.88 8.12 14.77
CA ARG A 133 4.01 9.23 15.18
C ARG A 133 2.55 8.91 14.89
N ASN A 134 1.65 9.60 15.58
CA ASN A 134 0.22 9.43 15.31
C ASN A 134 -0.12 9.92 13.89
N PRO A 135 -1.07 9.28 13.18
CA PRO A 135 -1.36 9.59 11.79
C PRO A 135 -1.77 11.06 11.56
N HIS A 136 -2.59 11.64 12.44
CA HIS A 136 -3.01 13.04 12.33
C HIS A 136 -1.87 14.04 12.65
N SER A 137 -0.83 13.63 13.39
CA SER A 137 0.37 14.47 13.62
C SER A 137 1.16 14.70 12.33
N ILE A 138 0.96 13.85 11.32
CA ILE A 138 1.74 13.81 10.07
C ILE A 138 0.86 13.95 8.81
N GLY A 139 -0.38 14.42 8.96
CA GLY A 139 -1.27 14.68 7.82
C GLY A 139 -1.98 13.46 7.23
N LEU A 140 -1.81 12.27 7.84
CA LEU A 140 -2.32 10.99 7.37
C LEU A 140 -3.48 10.47 8.23
N GLY A 141 -4.30 11.37 8.80
CA GLY A 141 -5.47 11.01 9.62
C GLY A 141 -6.56 10.20 8.90
N SER A 142 -6.48 10.07 7.58
CA SER A 142 -7.31 9.17 6.77
C SER A 142 -6.51 8.71 5.54
N HIS A 143 -7.09 7.86 4.70
CA HIS A 143 -6.47 7.46 3.44
C HIS A 143 -6.07 8.67 2.59
N ALA A 144 -4.91 8.61 1.92
CA ALA A 144 -4.46 9.65 1.00
C ALA A 144 -5.49 10.00 -0.11
N LEU A 145 -6.36 9.06 -0.48
CA LEU A 145 -7.47 9.25 -1.42
C LEU A 145 -8.56 10.18 -0.92
N THR A 146 -8.76 10.23 0.41
CA THR A 146 -9.81 11.01 1.08
C THR A 146 -9.23 12.22 1.82
N ALA A 147 -8.07 12.70 1.36
CA ALA A 147 -7.36 13.81 1.98
C ALA A 147 -8.23 15.07 2.09
N MET A 148 -7.94 15.93 3.07
CA MET A 148 -8.58 17.22 3.27
C MET A 148 -7.53 18.32 3.40
N GLY A 149 -7.88 19.58 3.10
CA GLY A 149 -6.95 20.71 3.21
C GLY A 149 -6.49 21.09 4.63
N PHE A 150 -6.65 20.22 5.63
CA PHE A 150 -6.28 20.45 7.02
C PHE A 150 -4.95 19.76 7.38
N PRO A 151 -4.13 20.32 8.29
CA PRO A 151 -2.83 19.75 8.64
C PRO A 151 -2.84 18.28 9.05
N GLY A 152 -3.91 17.79 9.68
CA GLY A 152 -4.03 16.39 10.09
C GLY A 152 -4.48 15.40 9.01
N TYR A 153 -4.89 15.88 7.83
CA TYR A 153 -5.55 15.05 6.81
C TYR A 153 -5.09 15.34 5.37
N ASN A 154 -4.10 16.21 5.17
CA ASN A 154 -3.72 16.70 3.84
C ASN A 154 -2.92 15.71 3.00
N ALA A 155 -2.63 14.52 3.51
CA ALA A 155 -1.78 13.51 2.88
C ALA A 155 -0.36 13.99 2.57
N ILE A 156 0.11 15.02 3.28
CA ILE A 156 1.42 15.66 3.11
C ILE A 156 2.14 15.57 4.44
N MET A 157 3.03 14.58 4.55
CA MET A 157 3.90 14.45 5.70
C MET A 157 4.79 15.70 5.85
N PRO A 158 4.83 16.34 7.04
CA PRO A 158 5.64 17.53 7.23
C PRO A 158 7.14 17.18 7.27
N GLU A 159 7.99 18.09 6.80
CA GLU A 159 9.46 17.90 6.78
C GLU A 159 10.08 17.68 8.18
N SER A 160 9.38 18.10 9.24
CA SER A 160 9.76 17.86 10.63
C SER A 160 9.45 16.44 11.12
N ALA A 161 8.84 15.59 10.28
CA ALA A 161 8.38 14.25 10.64
C ALA A 161 9.02 13.16 9.76
N LYS A 162 10.34 13.18 9.64
CA LYS A 162 11.04 12.16 8.86
C LYS A 162 10.82 10.75 9.42
N SER A 163 10.92 9.77 8.52
CA SER A 163 10.71 8.36 8.83
C SER A 163 11.92 7.80 9.58
N VAL A 164 11.74 6.65 10.23
CA VAL A 164 12.86 5.87 10.80
C VAL A 164 13.87 5.46 9.73
N ALA A 165 13.45 5.26 8.48
CA ALA A 165 14.38 4.96 7.39
C ALA A 165 15.27 6.17 7.05
N ASN A 166 14.75 7.41 7.07
CA ASN A 166 15.60 8.59 6.95
C ASN A 166 16.65 8.67 8.07
N TYR A 167 16.25 8.38 9.31
CA TYR A 167 17.20 8.39 10.44
C TYR A 167 18.27 7.31 10.31
N LEU A 168 17.90 6.11 9.84
CA LEU A 168 18.86 5.03 9.60
C LEU A 168 19.79 5.33 8.41
N GLU A 169 19.29 6.00 7.37
CA GLU A 169 20.10 6.43 6.22
C GLU A 169 21.23 7.38 6.64
N GLU A 170 20.94 8.36 7.51
CA GLU A 170 21.97 9.27 8.04
C GLU A 170 23.03 8.53 8.87
N GLU A 171 22.66 7.39 9.47
CA GLU A 171 23.59 6.51 10.19
C GLU A 171 24.31 5.51 9.29
N GLY A 172 24.05 5.53 7.97
CA GLY A 172 24.75 4.73 6.98
C GLY A 172 24.05 3.41 6.60
N TYR A 173 22.82 3.15 7.04
CA TYR A 173 22.04 2.02 6.56
C TYR A 173 21.68 2.17 5.07
N ILE A 174 21.53 1.03 4.40
CA ILE A 174 20.81 0.95 3.12
C ILE A 174 19.43 0.37 3.36
N ASN A 175 18.41 1.09 2.90
CA ASN A 175 17.02 0.80 3.17
C ASN A 175 16.31 0.38 1.87
N TYR A 176 15.52 -0.69 1.97
CA TYR A 176 14.78 -1.31 0.87
C TYR A 176 13.28 -1.31 1.15
N ALA A 177 12.47 -0.90 0.18
CA ALA A 177 11.01 -1.00 0.23
C ALA A 177 10.50 -1.97 -0.83
N LEU A 178 9.65 -2.93 -0.43
CA LEU A 178 9.06 -3.94 -1.30
C LEU A 178 7.55 -4.00 -1.08
N GLY A 179 6.79 -3.96 -2.19
CA GLY A 179 5.34 -4.19 -2.22
C GLY A 179 4.50 -2.93 -1.97
N LYS A 180 3.48 -2.99 -1.10
CA LYS A 180 2.48 -1.91 -0.95
C LYS A 180 3.06 -0.68 -0.25
N TRP A 181 2.99 0.49 -0.88
CA TRP A 181 3.35 1.78 -0.27
C TRP A 181 2.14 2.53 0.29
N ASP A 182 1.19 2.89 -0.57
CA ASP A 182 -0.17 3.33 -0.22
C ASP A 182 -0.32 4.56 0.71
N HIS A 183 0.65 5.49 0.72
CA HIS A 183 0.47 6.78 1.39
C HIS A 183 1.03 7.98 0.61
N THR A 184 1.39 7.77 -0.65
CA THR A 184 1.59 8.86 -1.62
C THR A 184 0.23 9.30 -2.16
N PRO A 185 -0.08 10.61 -2.21
CA PRO A 185 -1.26 11.08 -2.92
C PRO A 185 -1.24 10.61 -4.38
N LEU A 186 -2.29 9.94 -4.87
CA LEU A 186 -2.29 9.34 -6.22
C LEU A 186 -2.07 10.34 -7.36
N TYR A 187 -2.35 11.62 -7.14
CA TYR A 187 -2.04 12.69 -8.09
C TYR A 187 -0.55 13.02 -8.23
N GLU A 188 0.28 12.57 -7.29
CA GLU A 188 1.74 12.68 -7.35
C GLU A 188 2.40 11.38 -7.85
N VAL A 189 1.65 10.28 -7.95
CA VAL A 189 2.11 9.01 -8.50
C VAL A 189 2.26 9.14 -10.02
N SER A 190 3.43 9.60 -10.44
CA SER A 190 3.80 9.80 -11.84
C SER A 190 5.32 9.71 -12.05
N GLN A 191 5.73 9.62 -13.33
CA GLN A 191 7.14 9.63 -13.73
C GLN A 191 7.85 10.98 -13.49
N VAL A 192 7.12 12.04 -13.12
CA VAL A 192 7.67 13.41 -12.97
C VAL A 192 7.73 13.90 -11.53
N GLY A 193 7.17 13.14 -10.58
CA GLY A 193 7.16 13.49 -9.16
C GLY A 193 6.10 14.54 -8.77
N PRO A 194 6.24 15.16 -7.59
CA PRO A 194 7.42 15.15 -6.74
C PRO A 194 7.65 13.79 -6.05
N PHE A 195 8.90 13.52 -5.65
CA PHE A 195 9.33 12.22 -5.08
C PHE A 195 9.59 12.25 -3.58
N ASP A 196 9.21 13.35 -2.91
CA ASP A 196 9.36 13.56 -1.46
C ASP A 196 8.39 12.68 -0.64
N ARG A 197 7.24 12.30 -1.22
CA ARG A 197 6.24 11.39 -0.61
C ARG A 197 6.31 9.94 -1.13
N TRP A 198 7.36 9.64 -1.89
CA TRP A 198 7.68 8.30 -2.37
C TRP A 198 8.64 7.62 -1.39
N PRO A 199 8.86 6.29 -1.48
CA PRO A 199 9.87 5.63 -0.66
C PRO A 199 11.23 6.35 -0.66
N SER A 200 11.65 6.87 -1.82
CA SER A 200 12.89 7.65 -1.95
C SER A 200 12.95 8.92 -1.09
N GLY A 201 11.81 9.60 -0.90
CA GLY A 201 11.73 10.80 -0.06
C GLY A 201 11.66 10.46 1.43
N GLU A 202 11.26 9.23 1.75
CA GLU A 202 11.17 8.69 3.10
C GLU A 202 12.36 7.79 3.48
N GLY A 203 13.49 7.93 2.78
CA GLY A 203 14.77 7.33 3.19
C GLY A 203 15.01 5.92 2.68
N PHE A 204 14.26 5.47 1.68
CA PHE A 204 14.51 4.20 0.98
C PHE A 204 15.29 4.43 -0.31
N GLN A 205 16.55 4.00 -0.35
CA GLN A 205 17.39 4.14 -1.55
C GLN A 205 16.99 3.19 -2.68
N HIS A 206 16.24 2.13 -2.37
CA HIS A 206 15.72 1.18 -3.35
C HIS A 206 14.27 0.81 -3.06
N ALA A 207 13.42 0.88 -4.08
CA ALA A 207 12.01 0.54 -3.98
C ALA A 207 11.55 -0.34 -5.15
N TYR A 208 10.79 -1.40 -4.83
CA TYR A 208 10.02 -2.16 -5.80
C TYR A 208 8.58 -2.26 -5.29
N THR A 209 7.79 -1.24 -5.60
CA THR A 209 6.52 -0.99 -4.91
C THR A 209 5.37 -0.78 -5.88
N PHE A 210 4.15 -1.04 -5.43
CA PHE A 210 2.97 -0.46 -6.04
C PHE A 210 2.44 0.64 -5.10
N MET A 211 1.89 1.69 -5.71
CA MET A 211 1.56 2.93 -5.00
C MET A 211 0.06 3.04 -4.67
N ALA A 212 -0.76 2.20 -5.30
CA ALA A 212 -2.20 2.14 -5.08
C ALA A 212 -2.56 1.39 -3.78
N ALA A 213 -3.85 1.43 -3.43
CA ALA A 213 -4.40 0.77 -2.25
C ALA A 213 -4.49 -0.76 -2.40
N ASP A 214 -4.55 -1.27 -3.62
CA ASP A 214 -4.60 -2.68 -3.95
C ASP A 214 -3.79 -2.98 -5.21
N VAL A 215 -3.71 -4.26 -5.61
CA VAL A 215 -3.02 -4.67 -6.83
C VAL A 215 -3.48 -6.06 -7.31
N HIS A 216 -3.56 -6.24 -8.62
CA HIS A 216 -3.80 -7.55 -9.21
C HIS A 216 -2.58 -8.49 -9.04
N GLN A 217 -2.69 -9.53 -8.21
CA GLN A 217 -1.54 -10.37 -7.82
C GLN A 217 -0.87 -11.13 -8.99
N PHE A 218 -1.55 -11.34 -10.12
CA PHE A 218 -0.97 -12.01 -11.29
C PHE A 218 -0.52 -11.04 -12.40
N VAL A 219 -0.97 -9.79 -12.38
CA VAL A 219 -0.66 -8.77 -13.39
C VAL A 219 -0.38 -7.45 -12.64
N PRO A 220 0.66 -7.42 -11.80
CA PRO A 220 0.83 -6.33 -10.86
C PRO A 220 1.35 -5.07 -11.56
N VAL A 221 0.80 -3.92 -11.16
CA VAL A 221 1.20 -2.59 -11.62
C VAL A 221 2.27 -2.03 -10.68
N MET A 222 3.53 -2.34 -10.99
CA MET A 222 4.68 -2.04 -10.14
C MET A 222 5.51 -0.85 -10.64
N TRP A 223 6.23 -0.24 -9.70
CA TRP A 223 7.29 0.73 -9.90
C TRP A 223 8.62 0.16 -9.38
N ASN A 224 9.69 0.38 -10.12
CA ASN A 224 11.06 0.15 -9.68
C ASN A 224 11.72 1.51 -9.52
N ASP A 225 11.87 1.94 -8.27
CA ASP A 225 12.13 3.31 -7.86
C ASP A 225 11.10 4.26 -8.50
N HIS A 226 11.53 5.16 -9.39
CA HIS A 226 10.65 6.10 -10.11
C HIS A 226 10.27 5.64 -11.52
N THR A 227 10.62 4.40 -11.89
CA THR A 227 10.39 3.86 -13.24
C THR A 227 9.23 2.86 -13.23
N PRO A 228 8.19 3.03 -14.06
CA PRO A 228 7.14 2.03 -14.21
C PRO A 228 7.72 0.70 -14.71
N GLU A 229 7.36 -0.40 -14.06
CA GLU A 229 7.72 -1.73 -14.56
C GLU A 229 6.91 -2.08 -15.82
N PRO A 230 7.53 -2.79 -16.77
CA PRO A 230 6.82 -3.27 -17.94
C PRO A 230 5.75 -4.29 -17.53
N TYR A 231 4.66 -4.34 -18.29
CA TYR A 231 3.64 -5.38 -18.16
C TYR A 231 4.29 -6.77 -18.15
N ARG A 232 3.86 -7.59 -17.18
CA ARG A 232 4.25 -8.99 -17.08
C ARG A 232 3.17 -9.77 -16.34
N LYS A 233 3.09 -11.06 -16.65
CA LYS A 233 2.35 -12.01 -15.82
C LYS A 233 3.26 -12.57 -14.73
N SER A 234 2.78 -12.58 -13.50
CA SER A 234 3.40 -13.23 -12.36
C SER A 234 2.70 -14.54 -12.04
N ILE A 235 3.41 -15.46 -11.36
CA ILE A 235 2.75 -16.57 -10.67
C ILE A 235 1.94 -16.03 -9.50
N HIS A 236 2.50 -15.06 -8.78
CA HIS A 236 1.90 -14.31 -7.69
C HIS A 236 2.88 -13.21 -7.25
N LEU A 237 2.40 -11.99 -7.00
CA LEU A 237 3.26 -10.85 -6.63
C LEU A 237 4.13 -11.13 -5.40
N ASP A 238 3.59 -11.70 -4.32
CA ASP A 238 4.40 -12.02 -3.13
C ASP A 238 5.60 -12.95 -3.41
N GLN A 239 5.51 -13.80 -4.44
CA GLN A 239 6.66 -14.60 -4.85
C GLN A 239 7.74 -13.72 -5.46
N ASP A 240 7.36 -12.75 -6.31
CA ASP A 240 8.28 -11.78 -6.89
C ASP A 240 8.91 -10.89 -5.81
N LEU A 241 8.14 -10.48 -4.79
CA LEU A 241 8.63 -9.70 -3.66
C LEU A 241 9.66 -10.50 -2.85
N ALA A 242 9.41 -11.79 -2.58
CA ALA A 242 10.40 -12.64 -1.91
C ALA A 242 11.64 -12.90 -2.77
N ASP A 243 11.48 -13.09 -4.08
CA ASP A 243 12.61 -13.25 -5.01
C ASP A 243 13.50 -12.00 -4.98
N ARG A 244 12.89 -10.80 -5.04
CA ARG A 244 13.61 -9.53 -4.98
C ARG A 244 14.26 -9.30 -3.61
N ALA A 245 13.57 -9.61 -2.51
CA ALA A 245 14.13 -9.52 -1.16
C ALA A 245 15.40 -10.38 -1.02
N ILE A 246 15.34 -11.65 -1.46
CA ILE A 246 16.48 -12.57 -1.42
C ILE A 246 17.62 -12.05 -2.29
N GLU A 247 17.33 -11.56 -3.49
CA GLU A 247 18.33 -10.95 -4.37
C GLU A 247 19.03 -9.76 -3.70
N TRP A 248 18.27 -8.81 -3.16
CA TRP A 248 18.83 -7.62 -2.52
C TRP A 248 19.61 -7.95 -1.25
N ILE A 249 19.09 -8.80 -0.37
CA ILE A 249 19.78 -9.22 0.86
C ILE A 249 21.11 -9.91 0.53
N THR A 250 21.10 -10.86 -0.40
CA THR A 250 22.31 -11.63 -0.74
C THR A 250 23.32 -10.77 -1.52
N GLY A 251 22.86 -9.86 -2.37
CA GLY A 251 23.68 -8.86 -3.05
C GLY A 251 24.34 -7.90 -2.06
N HIS A 252 23.56 -7.33 -1.15
CA HIS A 252 24.03 -6.43 -0.09
C HIS A 252 25.16 -7.08 0.71
N LYS A 253 24.90 -8.27 1.28
CA LYS A 253 25.89 -8.98 2.12
C LYS A 253 27.11 -9.49 1.34
N SER A 254 26.99 -9.70 0.03
CA SER A 254 28.13 -10.06 -0.80
C SER A 254 29.09 -8.89 -1.07
N ILE A 255 28.58 -7.65 -1.05
CA ILE A 255 29.35 -6.43 -1.39
C ILE A 255 29.83 -5.71 -0.12
N LYS A 256 28.96 -5.59 0.87
CA LYS A 256 29.21 -4.93 2.17
C LYS A 256 28.75 -5.88 3.29
N PRO A 257 29.52 -6.93 3.63
CA PRO A 257 29.09 -7.98 4.58
C PRO A 257 28.78 -7.44 5.99
N ASP A 258 29.56 -6.46 6.44
CA ASP A 258 29.43 -5.89 7.79
C ASP A 258 28.41 -4.75 7.86
N LEU A 259 27.85 -4.31 6.72
CA LEU A 259 26.85 -3.25 6.68
C LEU A 259 25.46 -3.84 6.97
N PRO A 260 24.69 -3.26 7.91
CA PRO A 260 23.31 -3.66 8.11
C PRO A 260 22.37 -2.99 7.10
N PHE A 261 21.17 -3.56 6.95
CA PHE A 261 20.12 -3.01 6.10
C PHE A 261 18.79 -2.93 6.83
N MET A 262 17.91 -2.05 6.35
CA MET A 262 16.48 -2.08 6.68
C MET A 262 15.68 -2.57 5.47
N MET A 263 14.68 -3.41 5.69
CA MET A 263 13.72 -3.80 4.67
C MET A 263 12.29 -3.67 5.18
N LEU A 264 11.49 -2.86 4.49
CA LEU A 264 10.04 -2.91 4.58
C LEU A 264 9.55 -3.88 3.50
N TRP A 265 8.97 -5.01 3.92
CA TRP A 265 8.31 -5.97 3.04
C TRP A 265 6.80 -5.92 3.32
N ALA A 266 6.09 -5.15 2.52
CA ALA A 266 4.66 -4.95 2.64
C ALA A 266 3.93 -5.77 1.57
N SER A 267 3.29 -6.86 1.97
CA SER A 267 2.58 -7.73 1.02
C SER A 267 1.52 -6.95 0.24
N GLY A 268 1.32 -7.31 -1.01
CA GLY A 268 0.14 -6.86 -1.77
C GLY A 268 -1.14 -7.59 -1.38
N SER A 269 -1.01 -8.57 -0.49
CA SER A 269 -2.06 -9.40 0.03
C SER A 269 -2.18 -9.18 1.56
N MET A 270 -3.28 -9.45 2.24
CA MET A 270 -4.56 -10.08 1.86
C MET A 270 -5.66 -9.07 1.52
N HIS A 271 -5.33 -7.83 1.17
CA HIS A 271 -6.34 -6.96 0.57
C HIS A 271 -6.93 -7.64 -0.67
N SER A 272 -8.16 -7.29 -1.02
CA SER A 272 -8.70 -7.67 -2.32
C SER A 272 -7.76 -7.18 -3.44
N PRO A 273 -7.55 -7.98 -4.49
CA PRO A 273 -8.21 -9.23 -4.79
C PRO A 273 -7.59 -10.43 -4.05
N HIS A 274 -8.44 -11.28 -3.47
CA HIS A 274 -8.02 -12.52 -2.84
C HIS A 274 -7.61 -13.56 -3.91
N HIS A 275 -6.34 -13.58 -4.27
CA HIS A 275 -5.78 -14.41 -5.34
C HIS A 275 -4.83 -15.47 -4.81
N ALA A 276 -5.08 -16.74 -5.12
CA ALA A 276 -4.12 -17.79 -4.79
C ALA A 276 -3.62 -18.46 -6.08
N PRO A 277 -2.33 -18.81 -6.17
CA PRO A 277 -1.83 -19.49 -7.35
C PRO A 277 -2.53 -20.83 -7.54
N ASP A 278 -2.70 -21.27 -8.79
CA ASP A 278 -3.40 -22.51 -9.15
C ASP A 278 -2.91 -23.75 -8.38
N SER A 279 -1.63 -23.76 -8.02
CA SER A 279 -1.00 -24.85 -7.25
C SER A 279 -1.47 -24.94 -5.79
N HIS A 280 -2.04 -23.87 -5.24
CA HIS A 280 -2.43 -23.74 -3.83
C HIS A 280 -3.94 -23.49 -3.63
N ILE A 281 -4.64 -22.91 -4.61
CA ILE A 281 -6.01 -22.40 -4.47
C ILE A 281 -7.03 -23.42 -3.93
N ASP A 282 -6.85 -24.72 -4.18
CA ASP A 282 -7.77 -25.77 -3.74
C ASP A 282 -7.35 -26.47 -2.43
N LYS A 283 -6.26 -26.04 -1.80
CA LYS A 283 -5.70 -26.66 -0.59
C LYS A 283 -6.68 -26.67 0.59
N TYR A 284 -7.53 -25.65 0.68
CA TYR A 284 -8.48 -25.46 1.76
C TYR A 284 -9.89 -25.97 1.43
N LYS A 285 -10.10 -26.66 0.32
CA LYS A 285 -11.42 -27.15 -0.08
C LYS A 285 -12.12 -27.96 1.03
N GLY A 286 -13.31 -27.53 1.42
CA GLY A 286 -14.15 -28.09 2.48
C GLY A 286 -13.68 -27.79 3.91
N LYS A 287 -12.68 -26.93 4.10
CA LYS A 287 -12.14 -26.59 5.45
C LYS A 287 -12.92 -25.50 6.17
N PHE A 288 -13.83 -24.83 5.47
CA PHE A 288 -14.62 -23.72 5.97
C PHE A 288 -16.15 -23.95 5.86
N ASP A 289 -16.58 -25.18 5.57
CA ASP A 289 -18.00 -25.58 5.46
C ASP A 289 -18.80 -25.39 6.77
N GLN A 290 -18.09 -25.37 7.91
CA GLN A 290 -18.65 -25.10 9.22
C GLN A 290 -19.18 -23.67 9.40
N GLY A 291 -18.73 -22.73 8.56
CA GLY A 291 -19.15 -21.34 8.61
C GLY A 291 -18.52 -20.50 9.70
N TRP A 292 -18.74 -19.18 9.61
CA TRP A 292 -18.13 -18.19 10.49
C TRP A 292 -18.54 -18.33 11.96
N ASP A 293 -19.80 -18.68 12.27
CA ASP A 293 -20.24 -18.83 13.67
C ASP A 293 -19.46 -19.95 14.38
N LYS A 294 -19.33 -21.12 13.73
CA LYS A 294 -18.56 -22.24 14.29
C LYS A 294 -17.06 -21.97 14.28
N ALA A 295 -16.55 -21.32 13.23
CA ALA A 295 -15.15 -20.91 13.18
C ALA A 295 -14.78 -19.98 14.34
N ARG A 296 -15.64 -19.02 14.71
CA ARG A 296 -15.43 -18.15 15.89
C ARG A 296 -15.30 -18.94 17.18
N GLU A 297 -16.17 -19.94 17.39
CA GLU A 297 -16.09 -20.81 18.57
C GLU A 297 -14.76 -21.59 18.60
N GLU A 298 -14.37 -22.20 17.48
CA GLU A 298 -13.13 -22.99 17.38
C GLU A 298 -11.88 -22.13 17.59
N ILE A 299 -11.83 -20.94 16.98
CA ILE A 299 -10.73 -19.99 17.14
C ILE A 299 -10.65 -19.54 18.60
N TYR A 300 -11.77 -19.18 19.22
CA TYR A 300 -11.80 -18.77 20.62
C TYR A 300 -11.29 -19.87 21.56
N GLU A 301 -11.71 -21.13 21.35
CA GLU A 301 -11.21 -22.28 22.12
C GLU A 301 -9.69 -22.48 21.93
N ARG A 302 -9.18 -22.34 20.70
CA ARG A 302 -7.74 -22.39 20.41
C ARG A 302 -6.98 -21.25 21.10
N GLN A 303 -7.52 -20.03 21.05
CA GLN A 303 -6.91 -18.86 21.68
C GLN A 303 -6.77 -19.03 23.19
N LEU A 304 -7.82 -19.54 23.86
CA LEU A 304 -7.76 -19.89 25.27
C LEU A 304 -6.72 -20.98 25.56
N ALA A 305 -6.66 -22.02 24.72
CA ALA A 305 -5.72 -23.12 24.89
C ALA A 305 -4.25 -22.69 24.69
N LEU A 306 -4.00 -21.76 23.77
CA LEU A 306 -2.70 -21.15 23.53
C LEU A 306 -2.30 -20.14 24.62
N GLY A 307 -3.28 -19.63 25.38
CA GLY A 307 -3.09 -18.54 26.34
C GLY A 307 -2.84 -17.18 25.67
N ILE A 308 -3.09 -17.05 24.37
CA ILE A 308 -2.93 -15.78 23.63
C ILE A 308 -4.00 -14.76 24.02
N ILE A 309 -5.15 -15.22 24.54
CA ILE A 309 -6.15 -14.37 25.21
C ILE A 309 -6.27 -14.78 26.68
N PRO A 310 -6.63 -13.85 27.59
CA PRO A 310 -6.88 -14.17 29.00
C PRO A 310 -7.93 -15.25 29.21
N ALA A 311 -7.79 -16.08 30.26
CA ALA A 311 -8.69 -17.21 30.51
C ALA A 311 -10.15 -16.81 30.82
N ASN A 312 -10.38 -15.56 31.24
CA ASN A 312 -11.71 -14.99 31.51
C ASN A 312 -12.29 -14.21 30.32
N THR A 313 -11.58 -14.17 29.18
CA THR A 313 -12.05 -13.51 27.96
C THR A 313 -13.40 -14.09 27.56
N LYS A 314 -14.34 -13.25 27.13
CA LYS A 314 -15.64 -13.68 26.61
C LYS A 314 -15.63 -13.54 25.09
N LEU A 315 -16.25 -14.49 24.39
CA LEU A 315 -16.52 -14.32 22.96
C LEU A 315 -17.62 -13.27 22.78
N THR A 316 -17.37 -12.27 21.93
CA THR A 316 -18.36 -11.23 21.59
C THR A 316 -19.58 -11.83 20.89
N ASP A 317 -20.73 -11.15 21.03
CA ASP A 317 -21.91 -11.48 20.24
C ASP A 317 -21.66 -11.25 18.75
N ARG A 318 -22.46 -11.91 17.90
CA ARG A 318 -22.43 -11.67 16.45
C ARG A 318 -22.90 -10.24 16.16
N ILE A 319 -22.31 -9.61 15.16
CA ILE A 319 -22.74 -8.30 14.65
C ILE A 319 -24.14 -8.46 14.02
N ASP A 320 -25.07 -7.57 14.36
CA ASP A 320 -26.49 -7.74 14.03
C ASP A 320 -26.77 -7.79 12.53
N GLU A 321 -25.98 -7.07 11.73
CA GLU A 321 -26.04 -7.04 10.28
C GLU A 321 -25.59 -8.37 9.62
N ILE A 322 -24.85 -9.21 10.35
CA ILE A 322 -24.32 -10.46 9.83
C ILE A 322 -25.30 -11.60 10.11
N PRO A 323 -25.82 -12.28 9.07
CA PRO A 323 -26.73 -13.40 9.27
C PRO A 323 -26.03 -14.57 9.98
N ALA A 324 -26.81 -15.34 10.75
CA ALA A 324 -26.32 -16.60 11.28
C ALA A 324 -26.01 -17.55 10.12
N TRP A 325 -24.88 -18.26 10.16
CA TRP A 325 -24.48 -19.19 9.10
C TRP A 325 -25.59 -20.21 8.80
N ASP A 326 -26.15 -20.82 9.86
CA ASP A 326 -27.18 -21.84 9.72
C ASP A 326 -28.49 -21.34 9.10
N SER A 327 -28.71 -20.01 9.08
CA SER A 327 -29.89 -19.40 8.44
C SER A 327 -29.78 -19.29 6.92
N LEU A 328 -28.58 -19.46 6.37
CA LEU A 328 -28.32 -19.30 4.93
C LEU A 328 -28.70 -20.54 4.11
N PRO A 329 -29.12 -20.35 2.84
CA PRO A 329 -29.26 -21.44 1.88
C PRO A 329 -27.95 -22.19 1.62
N ASP A 330 -28.04 -23.47 1.27
CA ASP A 330 -26.86 -24.32 1.04
C ASP A 330 -25.97 -23.83 -0.12
N GLU A 331 -26.56 -23.22 -1.15
CA GLU A 331 -25.81 -22.66 -2.28
C GLU A 331 -24.97 -21.43 -1.89
N GLU A 332 -25.52 -20.56 -1.02
CA GLU A 332 -24.81 -19.41 -0.47
C GLU A 332 -23.69 -19.85 0.47
N LYS A 333 -23.95 -20.86 1.33
CA LYS A 333 -22.91 -21.46 2.18
C LYS A 333 -21.74 -21.97 1.36
N ALA A 334 -22.01 -22.68 0.26
CA ALA A 334 -20.95 -23.21 -0.62
C ALA A 334 -20.13 -22.08 -1.27
N LEU A 335 -20.79 -21.02 -1.75
CA LEU A 335 -20.10 -19.83 -2.26
C LEU A 335 -19.23 -19.20 -1.18
N TYR A 336 -19.80 -18.82 -0.03
CA TYR A 336 -19.06 -18.10 1.01
C TYR A 336 -17.96 -18.94 1.64
N ALA A 337 -18.11 -20.27 1.73
CA ALA A 337 -17.01 -21.16 2.10
C ALA A 337 -15.86 -21.05 1.09
N ARG A 338 -16.14 -21.15 -0.22
CA ARG A 338 -15.13 -21.01 -1.28
C ARG A 338 -14.37 -19.68 -1.19
N GLN A 339 -15.07 -18.58 -0.88
CA GLN A 339 -14.42 -17.27 -0.70
C GLN A 339 -13.33 -17.33 0.38
N MET A 340 -13.61 -17.98 1.52
CA MET A 340 -12.66 -18.12 2.63
C MET A 340 -11.55 -19.14 2.35
N GLU A 341 -11.86 -20.21 1.60
CA GLU A 341 -10.84 -21.20 1.19
C GLU A 341 -9.72 -20.56 0.36
N VAL A 342 -10.10 -19.68 -0.57
CA VAL A 342 -9.14 -18.96 -1.43
C VAL A 342 -8.31 -17.99 -0.61
N PHE A 343 -8.95 -17.21 0.27
CA PHE A 343 -8.25 -16.33 1.21
C PHE A 343 -7.22 -17.11 2.04
N ALA A 344 -7.61 -18.25 2.61
CA ALA A 344 -6.71 -19.10 3.39
C ALA A 344 -5.55 -19.66 2.56
N ALA A 345 -5.81 -20.04 1.30
CA ALA A 345 -4.78 -20.50 0.39
C ALA A 345 -3.75 -19.40 0.06
N GLN A 346 -4.21 -18.16 -0.10
CA GLN A 346 -3.34 -17.02 -0.34
C GLN A 346 -2.53 -16.64 0.91
N LEU A 347 -3.12 -16.65 2.10
CA LEU A 347 -2.40 -16.34 3.34
C LEU A 347 -1.28 -17.35 3.61
N GLU A 348 -1.55 -18.64 3.41
CA GLU A 348 -0.51 -19.66 3.49
C GLU A 348 0.57 -19.47 2.42
N TRP A 349 0.21 -19.00 1.23
CA TRP A 349 1.17 -18.67 0.19
C TRP A 349 2.09 -17.50 0.60
N VAL A 350 1.55 -16.47 1.24
CA VAL A 350 2.33 -15.36 1.81
C VAL A 350 3.27 -15.85 2.90
N ASP A 351 2.78 -16.67 3.84
CA ASP A 351 3.60 -17.28 4.89
C ASP A 351 4.78 -18.07 4.29
N LEU A 352 4.55 -18.84 3.23
CA LEU A 352 5.61 -19.53 2.50
C LEU A 352 6.65 -18.57 1.94
N GLN A 353 6.25 -17.40 1.43
CA GLN A 353 7.17 -16.40 0.88
C GLN A 353 8.00 -15.73 1.99
N ILE A 354 7.40 -15.41 3.13
CA ILE A 354 8.12 -14.94 4.34
C ILE A 354 9.15 -15.99 4.76
N GLY A 355 8.76 -17.26 4.80
CA GLY A 355 9.65 -18.38 5.08
C GLY A 355 10.87 -18.46 4.17
N ARG A 356 10.72 -18.18 2.87
CA ARG A 356 11.84 -18.15 1.90
C ARG A 356 12.84 -17.03 2.21
N VAL A 357 12.37 -15.85 2.60
CA VAL A 357 13.23 -14.72 2.98
C VAL A 357 13.97 -15.04 4.28
N VAL A 358 13.27 -15.55 5.30
CA VAL A 358 13.87 -15.96 6.58
C VAL A 358 14.91 -17.07 6.37
N ALA A 359 14.61 -18.08 5.56
CA ALA A 359 15.55 -19.14 5.23
C ALA A 359 16.79 -18.62 4.48
N ALA A 360 16.66 -17.56 3.68
CA ALA A 360 17.80 -16.92 3.04
C ALA A 360 18.72 -16.24 4.06
N LEU A 361 18.17 -15.55 5.08
CA LEU A 361 18.93 -14.99 6.20
C LEU A 361 19.65 -16.07 6.98
N GLU A 362 18.97 -17.16 7.32
CA GLU A 362 19.57 -18.30 8.03
C GLU A 362 20.74 -18.88 7.23
N ARG A 363 20.54 -19.11 5.93
CA ARG A 363 21.57 -19.67 5.03
C ARG A 363 22.84 -18.83 4.99
N ILE A 364 22.72 -17.50 5.06
CA ILE A 364 23.89 -16.59 5.03
C ILE A 364 24.40 -16.21 6.42
N GLY A 365 23.76 -16.69 7.49
CA GLY A 365 24.18 -16.46 8.88
C GLY A 365 23.74 -15.12 9.49
N GLU A 366 22.75 -14.46 8.90
CA GLU A 366 22.30 -13.11 9.32
C GLU A 366 21.05 -13.14 10.22
N LEU A 367 20.35 -14.28 10.31
CA LEU A 367 19.08 -14.37 11.04
C LEU A 367 19.20 -13.99 12.53
N ASP A 368 20.28 -14.40 13.20
CA ASP A 368 20.48 -14.14 14.63
C ASP A 368 20.61 -12.64 14.94
N ASN A 369 21.20 -11.86 14.01
CA ASN A 369 21.34 -10.41 14.12
C ASN A 369 20.35 -9.63 13.26
N THR A 370 19.18 -10.20 12.97
CA THR A 370 18.09 -9.49 12.30
C THR A 370 16.92 -9.31 13.25
N LEU A 371 16.51 -8.07 13.48
CA LEU A 371 15.27 -7.72 14.17
C LEU A 371 14.12 -7.77 13.17
N ILE A 372 13.22 -8.73 13.37
CA ILE A 372 12.09 -9.01 12.50
C ILE A 372 10.79 -8.67 13.22
N PHE A 373 9.94 -7.88 12.57
CA PHE A 373 8.55 -7.65 12.94
C PHE A 373 7.62 -8.32 11.93
N VAL A 374 6.56 -8.98 12.39
CA VAL A 374 5.44 -9.44 11.54
C VAL A 374 4.15 -8.96 12.15
N THR A 375 3.39 -8.14 11.41
CA THR A 375 2.11 -7.58 11.86
C THR A 375 1.21 -7.25 10.66
N ALA A 376 -0.04 -6.91 10.94
CA ALA A 376 -0.95 -6.34 9.94
C ALA A 376 -1.03 -4.81 10.06
N ASP A 377 -1.56 -4.14 9.05
CA ASP A 377 -1.81 -2.70 9.08
C ASP A 377 -3.18 -2.33 9.66
N ASN A 378 -4.12 -3.27 9.71
CA ASN A 378 -5.41 -3.15 10.38
C ASN A 378 -6.09 -4.53 10.53
N GLY A 379 -7.18 -4.57 11.30
CA GLY A 379 -8.01 -5.76 11.43
C GLY A 379 -8.62 -6.22 10.10
N ALA A 380 -9.19 -7.43 10.08
CA ALA A 380 -9.71 -8.04 8.86
C ALA A 380 -10.76 -7.15 8.17
N SER A 381 -10.73 -7.10 6.83
CA SER A 381 -11.63 -6.21 6.07
C SER A 381 -13.02 -6.80 5.86
N GLY A 382 -14.06 -6.05 6.23
CA GLY A 382 -15.46 -6.41 5.93
C GLY A 382 -15.97 -5.89 4.59
N GLU A 383 -15.13 -5.29 3.75
CA GLU A 383 -15.55 -4.45 2.62
C GLU A 383 -16.31 -5.21 1.53
N GLY A 384 -16.07 -6.51 1.35
CA GLY A 384 -16.85 -7.36 0.45
C GLY A 384 -18.34 -7.53 0.82
N GLY A 385 -18.79 -6.99 1.96
CA GLY A 385 -20.20 -6.89 2.30
C GLY A 385 -20.88 -8.23 2.61
N LEU A 386 -22.20 -8.28 2.44
CA LEU A 386 -23.04 -9.41 2.84
C LEU A 386 -23.18 -10.51 1.77
N THR A 387 -22.40 -10.43 0.70
CA THR A 387 -22.36 -11.47 -0.35
C THR A 387 -20.93 -11.82 -0.79
N GLY A 388 -19.92 -11.09 -0.30
CA GLY A 388 -18.64 -11.03 -0.98
C GLY A 388 -18.80 -10.46 -2.40
N THR A 389 -17.70 -10.38 -3.13
CA THR A 389 -17.74 -9.92 -4.51
C THR A 389 -16.67 -10.62 -5.34
N PHE A 390 -16.98 -11.01 -6.57
CA PHE A 390 -15.98 -11.44 -7.54
C PHE A 390 -15.23 -10.27 -8.18
N ASN A 391 -15.72 -9.04 -8.00
CA ASN A 391 -15.16 -7.79 -8.54
C ASN A 391 -15.35 -6.66 -7.51
N GLU A 392 -14.28 -6.24 -6.84
CA GLU A 392 -14.32 -5.20 -5.80
C GLU A 392 -14.81 -3.83 -6.29
N THR A 393 -14.73 -3.55 -7.59
CA THR A 393 -15.24 -2.29 -8.16
C THR A 393 -16.73 -2.09 -7.90
N TYR A 394 -17.51 -3.15 -7.64
CA TYR A 394 -18.90 -3.01 -7.16
C TYR A 394 -18.97 -2.19 -5.86
N VAL A 395 -18.23 -2.61 -4.83
CA VAL A 395 -18.25 -1.99 -3.50
C VAL A 395 -17.72 -0.56 -3.59
N LEU A 396 -16.65 -0.34 -4.34
CA LEU A 396 -16.05 0.98 -4.56
C LEU A 396 -16.99 1.97 -5.28
N ASN A 397 -18.07 1.48 -5.90
CA ASN A 397 -19.12 2.28 -6.51
C ASN A 397 -20.43 2.29 -5.69
N GLY A 398 -20.41 1.80 -4.46
CA GLY A 398 -21.56 1.82 -3.54
C GLY A 398 -22.60 0.76 -3.88
N LEU A 399 -22.19 -0.31 -4.55
CA LEU A 399 -23.05 -1.41 -4.96
C LEU A 399 -22.68 -2.68 -4.19
N GLN A 400 -23.67 -3.51 -3.94
CA GLN A 400 -23.46 -4.89 -3.52
C GLN A 400 -23.53 -5.79 -4.76
N THR A 401 -22.68 -6.80 -4.81
CA THR A 401 -22.60 -7.70 -5.95
C THR A 401 -23.83 -8.61 -6.01
N PRO A 402 -24.56 -8.66 -7.13
CA PRO A 402 -25.65 -9.60 -7.28
C PRO A 402 -25.17 -11.04 -7.10
N LEU A 403 -25.94 -11.85 -6.37
CA LEU A 403 -25.56 -13.23 -6.05
C LEU A 403 -25.33 -14.08 -7.31
N ASP A 404 -26.12 -13.89 -8.36
CA ASP A 404 -25.95 -14.56 -9.65
C ASP A 404 -24.66 -14.15 -10.38
N ALA A 405 -24.17 -12.92 -10.15
CA ALA A 405 -22.87 -12.48 -10.66
C ALA A 405 -21.73 -13.21 -9.93
N ASN A 406 -21.79 -13.32 -8.60
CA ASN A 406 -20.83 -14.12 -7.84
C ASN A 406 -20.83 -15.60 -8.28
N PHE A 407 -22.01 -16.20 -8.52
CA PHE A 407 -22.09 -17.58 -8.99
C PHE A 407 -21.49 -17.79 -10.39
N ARG A 408 -21.56 -16.80 -11.28
CA ARG A 408 -20.93 -16.88 -12.60
C ARG A 408 -19.39 -17.02 -12.51
N ALA A 409 -18.80 -16.46 -11.47
CA ALA A 409 -17.35 -16.48 -11.23
C ALA A 409 -16.90 -17.59 -10.25
N LEU A 410 -17.81 -18.45 -9.76
CA LEU A 410 -17.50 -19.39 -8.67
C LEU A 410 -16.35 -20.37 -8.99
N GLU A 411 -16.29 -20.90 -10.21
CA GLU A 411 -15.23 -21.84 -10.62
C GLU A 411 -13.85 -21.17 -10.70
N ASP A 412 -13.85 -19.89 -11.02
CA ASP A 412 -12.67 -19.05 -11.21
C ASP A 412 -12.35 -18.17 -10.00
N TRP A 413 -13.12 -18.28 -8.92
CA TRP A 413 -12.96 -17.45 -7.74
C TRP A 413 -11.52 -17.52 -7.22
N GLY A 414 -10.83 -16.38 -7.24
CA GLY A 414 -9.44 -16.25 -6.78
C GLY A 414 -8.38 -16.50 -7.86
N ARG A 415 -8.79 -16.69 -9.11
CA ARG A 415 -7.90 -16.80 -10.26
C ARG A 415 -7.77 -15.45 -10.98
N GLU A 416 -6.85 -15.43 -11.95
CA GLU A 416 -6.47 -14.26 -12.75
C GLU A 416 -7.64 -13.49 -13.40
N ASN A 417 -8.78 -14.13 -13.64
CA ASN A 417 -9.95 -13.51 -14.27
C ASN A 417 -11.02 -13.04 -13.27
N THR A 418 -10.68 -12.92 -11.98
CA THR A 418 -11.55 -12.35 -10.95
C THR A 418 -10.82 -11.25 -10.19
N TYR A 419 -11.54 -10.47 -9.38
CA TYR A 419 -10.98 -9.50 -8.45
C TYR A 419 -11.71 -9.55 -7.09
N PRO A 420 -11.58 -10.68 -6.35
CA PRO A 420 -12.58 -11.02 -5.36
C PRO A 420 -12.29 -10.49 -3.95
N HIS A 421 -13.36 -10.26 -3.19
CA HIS A 421 -13.35 -10.07 -1.73
C HIS A 421 -14.37 -11.02 -1.09
N TYR A 422 -14.09 -11.54 0.12
CA TYR A 422 -15.01 -12.43 0.83
C TYR A 422 -16.20 -11.70 1.49
N HIS A 423 -17.16 -12.47 1.98
CA HIS A 423 -18.26 -12.04 2.84
C HIS A 423 -17.78 -11.55 4.24
N ALA A 424 -18.36 -10.46 4.76
CA ALA A 424 -17.99 -9.81 6.03
C ALA A 424 -18.05 -10.72 7.28
N GLY A 425 -18.90 -11.74 7.26
CA GLY A 425 -18.93 -12.80 8.27
C GLY A 425 -17.57 -13.48 8.50
N TRP A 426 -16.76 -13.63 7.45
CA TRP A 426 -15.41 -14.18 7.58
C TRP A 426 -14.40 -13.18 8.17
N ALA A 427 -14.55 -11.88 7.93
CA ALA A 427 -13.78 -10.87 8.66
C ALA A 427 -14.10 -10.87 10.16
N MET A 428 -15.38 -10.95 10.52
CA MET A 428 -15.78 -11.09 11.93
C MET A 428 -15.15 -12.34 12.57
N ALA A 429 -15.09 -13.47 11.84
CA ALA A 429 -14.39 -14.66 12.33
C ALA A 429 -12.87 -14.43 12.46
N GLY A 430 -12.26 -13.74 11.49
CA GLY A 430 -10.85 -13.37 11.48
C GLY A 430 -10.42 -12.39 12.58
N ASN A 431 -11.36 -11.67 13.19
CA ASN A 431 -11.11 -10.75 14.30
C ASN A 431 -11.46 -11.32 15.68
N THR A 432 -11.82 -12.61 15.77
CA THR A 432 -12.12 -13.28 17.04
C THR A 432 -11.00 -13.04 18.07
N PRO A 433 -11.32 -12.65 19.32
CA PRO A 433 -12.65 -12.61 19.95
C PRO A 433 -13.38 -11.26 19.84
N PHE A 434 -12.84 -10.31 19.08
CA PHE A 434 -13.31 -8.93 19.03
C PHE A 434 -14.53 -8.74 18.13
N ARG A 435 -15.17 -7.57 18.28
CA ARG A 435 -16.28 -7.13 17.44
C ARG A 435 -15.78 -6.19 16.33
N TYR A 436 -16.47 -6.22 15.19
CA TYR A 436 -16.23 -5.41 13.99
C TYR A 436 -14.92 -5.72 13.25
N PHE A 437 -14.51 -4.79 12.39
CA PHE A 437 -13.52 -4.98 11.31
C PHE A 437 -12.79 -3.67 11.02
N LYS A 438 -11.89 -3.68 10.02
CA LYS A 438 -11.29 -2.50 9.38
C LYS A 438 -12.27 -1.32 9.30
N GLN A 439 -11.74 -0.11 9.45
CA GLN A 439 -12.44 1.19 9.61
C GLN A 439 -13.09 1.45 10.99
N SER A 440 -13.42 0.42 11.78
CA SER A 440 -13.98 0.58 13.13
C SER A 440 -12.90 0.82 14.18
N GLN A 441 -13.21 1.67 15.17
CA GLN A 441 -12.31 1.92 16.31
C GLN A 441 -12.53 0.96 17.50
N HIS A 442 -13.33 -0.08 17.30
CA HIS A 442 -13.38 -1.25 18.19
C HIS A 442 -12.16 -2.13 17.96
N ARG A 443 -11.87 -3.04 18.89
CA ARG A 443 -10.69 -3.91 18.81
C ARG A 443 -10.64 -4.75 17.53
N GLY A 444 -11.77 -5.11 16.92
CA GLY A 444 -11.76 -5.84 15.66
C GLY A 444 -11.23 -5.05 14.46
N GLY A 445 -11.19 -3.71 14.52
CA GLY A 445 -10.55 -2.89 13.49
C GLY A 445 -9.11 -2.49 13.81
N GLN A 446 -8.76 -2.41 15.10
CA GLN A 446 -7.49 -1.87 15.56
C GLN A 446 -6.51 -2.91 16.09
N GLN A 447 -6.97 -4.01 16.67
CA GLN A 447 -6.11 -4.92 17.42
C GLN A 447 -5.62 -6.04 16.53
N ASP A 448 -4.31 -6.05 16.30
CA ASP A 448 -3.65 -6.93 15.36
C ASP A 448 -2.63 -7.80 16.08
N HIS A 449 -2.22 -8.87 15.40
CA HIS A 449 -1.13 -9.71 15.85
C HIS A 449 0.19 -8.94 15.68
N LEU A 450 1.14 -9.13 16.60
CA LEU A 450 2.52 -8.72 16.39
C LEU A 450 3.47 -9.81 16.86
N VAL A 451 4.35 -10.25 15.96
CA VAL A 451 5.49 -11.12 16.25
C VAL A 451 6.76 -10.29 16.20
N VAL A 452 7.63 -10.46 17.19
CA VAL A 452 8.97 -9.84 17.23
C VAL A 452 10.02 -10.93 17.42
N HIS A 453 10.98 -11.02 16.51
CA HIS A 453 12.04 -12.03 16.51
C HIS A 453 13.41 -11.38 16.33
N TRP A 454 14.31 -11.58 17.30
CA TRP A 454 15.69 -11.10 17.25
C TRP A 454 16.58 -11.89 18.22
N PRO A 455 17.18 -13.02 17.81
CA PRO A 455 17.88 -13.93 18.71
C PRO A 455 19.02 -13.31 19.51
N ASN A 456 19.72 -12.30 18.96
CA ASN A 456 20.77 -11.57 19.67
C ASN A 456 20.24 -10.61 20.75
N GLY A 457 19.04 -10.05 20.57
CA GLY A 457 18.45 -9.07 21.50
C GLY A 457 17.33 -9.62 22.39
N ILE A 458 16.76 -10.79 22.07
CA ILE A 458 15.62 -11.39 22.76
C ILE A 458 16.00 -12.80 23.22
N LYS A 459 15.96 -13.03 24.54
CA LYS A 459 16.24 -14.37 25.12
C LYS A 459 15.00 -15.25 25.22
N ALA A 460 13.83 -14.62 25.34
CA ALA A 460 12.55 -15.30 25.43
C ALA A 460 12.23 -16.03 24.13
N LYS A 461 11.49 -17.14 24.24
CA LYS A 461 11.07 -17.95 23.09
C LYS A 461 9.62 -18.35 23.24
N GLY A 462 8.78 -17.91 22.31
CA GLY A 462 7.36 -18.25 22.28
C GLY A 462 6.55 -17.57 23.39
N GLU A 463 7.13 -16.60 24.09
CA GLU A 463 6.44 -15.94 25.19
C GLU A 463 5.49 -14.84 24.69
N ILE A 464 4.47 -14.55 25.51
CA ILE A 464 3.45 -13.54 25.20
C ILE A 464 3.75 -12.25 25.97
N ARG A 465 3.46 -11.11 25.34
CA ARG A 465 3.52 -9.75 25.91
C ARG A 465 2.13 -9.13 25.86
N SER A 466 1.68 -8.65 27.01
CA SER A 466 0.33 -8.08 27.18
C SER A 466 0.34 -6.56 27.37
N GLN A 467 1.52 -5.95 27.28
CA GLN A 467 1.66 -4.50 27.36
C GLN A 467 0.95 -3.83 26.19
N TYR A 468 0.34 -2.67 26.46
CA TYR A 468 -0.37 -1.92 25.42
C TYR A 468 0.63 -1.24 24.48
N HIS A 469 0.53 -1.55 23.20
CA HIS A 469 1.35 -0.93 22.16
C HIS A 469 0.52 -0.56 20.92
N HIS A 470 1.04 0.41 20.18
CA HIS A 470 0.49 0.88 18.90
C HIS A 470 1.55 0.75 17.80
N ILE A 471 1.15 0.72 16.52
CA ILE A 471 2.07 0.59 15.39
C ILE A 471 3.15 1.68 15.33
N SER A 472 2.84 2.88 15.84
CA SER A 472 3.81 3.97 16.02
C SER A 472 4.99 3.61 16.94
N ASP A 473 4.89 2.55 17.73
CA ASP A 473 5.91 2.13 18.70
C ASP A 473 7.04 1.31 18.04
N ILE A 474 6.86 0.84 16.80
CA ILE A 474 7.88 0.06 16.08
C ILE A 474 9.09 0.94 15.72
N ALA A 475 8.89 2.13 15.16
CA ALA A 475 9.98 3.05 14.84
C ALA A 475 10.89 3.39 16.04
N PRO A 476 10.39 3.84 17.21
CA PRO A 476 11.25 4.08 18.37
C PRO A 476 11.88 2.79 18.92
N THR A 477 11.26 1.62 18.73
CA THR A 477 11.89 0.32 19.07
C THR A 477 13.09 0.04 18.18
N ILE A 478 13.00 0.35 16.88
CA ILE A 478 14.13 0.22 15.93
C ILE A 478 15.25 1.20 16.32
N MET A 479 14.92 2.46 16.60
CA MET A 479 15.88 3.48 17.03
C MET A 479 16.64 3.03 18.29
N GLU A 480 15.93 2.54 19.32
CA GLU A 480 16.57 2.03 20.55
C GLU A 480 17.42 0.78 20.29
N ALA A 481 16.98 -0.13 19.40
CA ALA A 481 17.72 -1.34 19.07
C ALA A 481 19.04 -1.06 18.33
N VAL A 482 19.10 0.02 17.56
CA VAL A 482 20.28 0.50 16.84
C VAL A 482 21.13 1.47 17.68
N GLY A 483 20.58 1.99 18.79
CA GLY A 483 21.29 2.87 19.71
C GLY A 483 21.26 4.36 19.29
N ILE A 484 20.26 4.77 18.51
CA ILE A 484 20.17 6.12 17.96
C ILE A 484 18.95 6.86 18.52
N GLU A 485 19.05 8.19 18.64
CA GLU A 485 17.96 9.08 19.05
C GLU A 485 17.43 9.86 17.84
N VAL A 486 16.25 10.47 17.96
CA VAL A 486 15.76 11.38 16.92
C VAL A 486 16.73 12.58 16.83
N PRO A 487 17.38 12.82 15.69
CA PRO A 487 18.31 13.94 15.56
C PRO A 487 17.57 15.27 15.71
N GLU A 488 18.23 16.27 16.29
CA GLU A 488 17.65 17.62 16.45
C GLU A 488 17.25 18.23 15.10
N GLU A 489 18.02 17.96 14.05
CA GLU A 489 17.83 18.48 12.71
C GLU A 489 18.16 17.42 11.64
N ILE A 490 17.36 17.36 10.57
CA ILE A 490 17.70 16.68 9.33
C ILE A 490 17.52 17.64 8.16
N TYR A 491 18.51 17.71 7.27
CA TYR A 491 18.50 18.54 6.07
C TYR A 491 18.12 20.01 6.32
N GLY A 492 18.51 20.60 7.46
CA GLY A 492 18.15 21.99 7.79
C GLY A 492 16.81 22.15 8.53
N VAL A 493 16.11 21.06 8.86
CA VAL A 493 14.77 21.08 9.46
C VAL A 493 14.75 20.41 10.82
N GLU A 494 14.29 21.16 11.83
CA GLU A 494 14.07 20.66 13.20
C GLU A 494 13.06 19.51 13.18
N GLN A 495 13.43 18.39 13.80
CA GLN A 495 12.58 17.21 13.84
C GLN A 495 11.69 17.21 15.08
N GLN A 496 10.40 16.92 14.88
CA GLN A 496 9.46 16.77 15.99
C GLN A 496 9.71 15.44 16.73
N PRO A 497 9.40 15.32 18.03
CA PRO A 497 9.56 14.04 18.75
C PRO A 497 8.68 12.93 18.16
N MET A 498 9.01 11.67 18.44
CA MET A 498 8.11 10.54 18.17
C MET A 498 6.97 10.53 19.20
N ASP A 499 5.76 10.15 18.75
CA ASP A 499 4.62 9.92 19.64
C ASP A 499 4.61 8.49 20.19
N GLY A 500 5.29 7.57 19.48
CA GLY A 500 5.44 6.19 19.90
C GLY A 500 6.42 6.01 21.06
N VAL A 501 6.30 4.89 21.75
CA VAL A 501 7.18 4.49 22.86
C VAL A 501 7.80 3.14 22.53
N SER A 502 9.12 3.01 22.66
CA SER A 502 9.81 1.75 22.39
C SER A 502 9.25 0.57 23.21
N MET A 503 9.24 -0.61 22.59
CA MET A 503 8.79 -1.86 23.19
C MET A 503 9.91 -2.62 23.92
N MET A 504 11.18 -2.21 23.80
CA MET A 504 12.33 -2.99 24.30
C MET A 504 12.29 -3.27 25.80
N TYR A 505 11.71 -2.37 26.60
CA TYR A 505 11.54 -2.58 28.04
C TYR A 505 10.76 -3.87 28.39
N SER A 506 9.95 -4.37 27.45
CA SER A 506 9.14 -5.58 27.59
C SER A 506 9.83 -6.84 27.05
N PHE A 507 10.91 -6.73 26.27
CA PHE A 507 11.51 -7.87 25.56
C PHE A 507 11.97 -8.97 26.52
N ASP A 508 12.77 -8.59 27.52
CA ASP A 508 13.30 -9.49 28.55
C ASP A 508 12.48 -9.45 29.87
N ASN A 509 11.36 -8.71 29.91
CA ASN A 509 10.49 -8.62 31.08
C ASN A 509 9.00 -8.64 30.71
N LYS A 510 8.43 -9.84 30.67
CA LYS A 510 7.00 -10.05 30.36
C LYS A 510 6.03 -9.32 31.29
N ASP A 511 6.44 -9.05 32.53
CA ASP A 511 5.60 -8.47 33.59
C ASP A 511 5.90 -6.97 33.78
N ALA A 512 6.60 -6.33 32.83
CA ALA A 512 6.86 -4.91 32.87
C ALA A 512 5.55 -4.10 32.84
N ALA A 513 5.51 -3.00 33.59
CA ALA A 513 4.39 -2.06 33.54
C ALA A 513 4.34 -1.37 32.17
N ASN A 514 3.14 -1.05 31.69
CA ASN A 514 2.96 -0.26 30.47
C ASN A 514 3.74 1.05 30.57
N GLN A 515 4.52 1.36 29.55
CA GLN A 515 5.12 2.69 29.40
C GLN A 515 4.24 3.64 28.59
N LYS A 516 3.37 3.11 27.73
CA LYS A 516 2.40 3.92 27.00
C LYS A 516 1.25 4.32 27.92
N GLU A 517 1.08 5.64 28.09
CA GLU A 517 0.07 6.19 29.00
C GLU A 517 -1.32 6.21 28.37
N ARG A 518 -1.40 6.66 27.10
CA ARG A 518 -2.66 6.89 26.38
C ARG A 518 -2.48 6.67 24.87
N GLN A 519 -3.57 6.39 24.18
CA GLN A 519 -3.62 6.36 22.71
C GLN A 519 -5.03 6.70 22.22
N TYR A 520 -5.15 7.78 21.46
CA TYR A 520 -6.39 8.13 20.77
C TYR A 520 -6.48 7.42 19.41
N TYR A 521 -7.70 7.39 18.87
CA TYR A 521 -7.99 6.87 17.56
C TYR A 521 -9.12 7.64 16.87
N GLU A 522 -8.98 7.88 15.58
CA GLU A 522 -10.04 8.41 14.72
C GLU A 522 -9.91 7.82 13.31
N MET A 523 -11.04 7.38 12.74
CA MET A 523 -11.12 7.03 11.31
C MET A 523 -12.53 7.30 10.79
N PHE A 524 -12.62 8.21 9.82
CA PHE A 524 -13.87 8.51 9.11
C PHE A 524 -15.05 8.83 10.06
N GLY A 525 -14.79 9.52 11.17
CA GLY A 525 -15.75 9.89 12.19
C GLY A 525 -15.82 8.94 13.39
N ASN A 526 -15.43 7.66 13.24
CA ASN A 526 -15.34 6.73 14.35
C ASN A 526 -14.22 7.17 15.30
N ARG A 527 -14.44 7.08 16.62
CA ARG A 527 -13.50 7.59 17.62
C ARG A 527 -13.28 6.60 18.75
N ALA A 528 -12.06 6.55 19.27
CA ALA A 528 -11.77 5.86 20.51
C ALA A 528 -10.61 6.50 21.28
N ILE A 529 -10.52 6.18 22.56
CA ILE A 529 -9.42 6.55 23.43
C ILE A 529 -9.15 5.42 24.40
N TRP A 530 -7.90 4.99 24.48
CA TRP A 530 -7.41 4.09 25.52
C TRP A 530 -6.55 4.88 26.53
N SER A 531 -6.75 4.62 27.82
CA SER A 531 -5.94 5.18 28.92
C SER A 531 -6.03 4.25 30.13
N ASP A 532 -4.88 3.81 30.65
CA ASP A 532 -4.77 3.01 31.89
C ASP A 532 -5.72 1.80 31.96
N GLY A 533 -5.86 1.07 30.85
CA GLY A 533 -6.73 -0.12 30.78
C GLY A 533 -8.22 0.18 30.56
N TRP A 534 -8.63 1.44 30.53
CA TRP A 534 -9.97 1.86 30.12
C TRP A 534 -9.99 2.26 28.65
N LYS A 535 -11.10 1.98 27.98
CA LYS A 535 -11.34 2.40 26.60
C LYS A 535 -12.75 2.97 26.45
N ALA A 536 -12.87 4.15 25.86
CA ALA A 536 -14.14 4.66 25.35
C ALA A 536 -14.11 4.61 23.82
N VAL A 537 -15.22 4.23 23.20
CA VAL A 537 -15.32 4.04 21.75
C VAL A 537 -16.71 4.37 21.25
N THR A 538 -16.81 4.82 20.01
CA THR A 538 -18.09 4.99 19.30
C THR A 538 -17.98 4.48 17.86
N LEU A 539 -19.05 3.82 17.40
CA LEU A 539 -19.26 3.51 16.00
C LEU A 539 -20.11 4.63 15.38
N HIS A 540 -19.44 5.60 14.77
CA HIS A 540 -20.11 6.76 14.21
C HIS A 540 -21.11 6.34 13.13
N ALA A 541 -22.31 6.87 13.25
CA ALA A 541 -23.42 6.60 12.33
C ALA A 541 -23.81 5.13 12.16
N ASN A 542 -23.35 4.21 13.02
CA ASN A 542 -23.46 2.76 12.83
C ASN A 542 -23.00 2.29 11.44
N ARG A 543 -22.03 3.00 10.84
CA ARG A 543 -21.62 2.76 9.45
C ARG A 543 -20.80 1.47 9.35
N MET A 544 -21.26 0.52 8.53
CA MET A 544 -20.47 -0.67 8.17
C MET A 544 -19.54 -0.37 6.98
N PRO A 545 -18.45 -1.14 6.78
CA PRO A 545 -17.49 -0.87 5.70
C PRO A 545 -18.09 -0.87 4.29
N TRP A 546 -19.19 -1.60 4.07
CA TRP A 546 -19.90 -1.65 2.78
C TRP A 546 -20.87 -0.49 2.55
N ASP A 547 -21.06 0.39 3.54
CA ASP A 547 -21.89 1.59 3.44
C ASP A 547 -21.02 2.81 3.12
N LEU A 548 -20.77 3.08 1.83
CA LEU A 548 -19.78 4.08 1.38
C LEU A 548 -20.01 5.52 1.88
N ASN A 549 -21.26 5.93 2.16
CA ASN A 549 -21.52 7.28 2.64
C ASN A 549 -22.75 7.33 3.54
N THR A 550 -22.51 7.43 4.84
CA THR A 550 -23.53 7.75 5.85
C THR A 550 -23.03 8.97 6.61
N VAL A 551 -23.83 10.02 6.63
CA VAL A 551 -23.50 11.30 7.28
C VAL A 551 -24.47 11.52 8.44
N LEU A 552 -23.96 11.72 9.65
CA LEU A 552 -24.75 12.00 10.85
C LEU A 552 -24.10 13.06 11.74
N PRO A 553 -24.88 13.88 12.47
CA PRO A 553 -24.30 14.80 13.45
C PRO A 553 -23.54 14.05 14.55
N PHE A 554 -22.27 14.41 14.77
CA PHE A 554 -21.38 13.77 15.76
C PHE A 554 -21.89 13.87 17.21
N GLU A 555 -22.80 14.79 17.51
CA GLU A 555 -23.42 14.94 18.83
C GLU A 555 -24.44 13.84 19.14
N ASN A 556 -24.87 13.10 18.12
CA ASN A 556 -25.79 11.97 18.26
C ASN A 556 -25.06 10.63 18.47
N ASP A 557 -23.72 10.63 18.46
CA ASP A 557 -22.96 9.40 18.65
C ASP A 557 -23.14 8.84 20.06
N GLU A 558 -23.43 7.55 20.10
CA GLU A 558 -23.49 6.78 21.34
C GLU A 558 -22.07 6.31 21.69
N TRP A 559 -21.61 6.68 22.88
CA TRP A 559 -20.32 6.25 23.40
C TRP A 559 -20.48 5.03 24.30
N GLU A 560 -19.59 4.07 24.08
CA GLU A 560 -19.45 2.86 24.86
C GLU A 560 -18.21 2.97 25.77
N LEU A 561 -18.22 2.31 26.92
CA LEU A 561 -17.10 2.30 27.86
C LEU A 561 -16.73 0.87 28.26
N TYR A 562 -15.44 0.54 28.22
CA TYR A 562 -14.91 -0.77 28.55
C TYR A 562 -13.70 -0.66 29.49
N ASN A 563 -13.58 -1.59 30.45
CA ASN A 563 -12.34 -1.83 31.19
C ASN A 563 -11.59 -2.98 30.51
N VAL A 564 -10.85 -2.70 29.43
CA VAL A 564 -10.20 -3.71 28.59
C VAL A 564 -9.07 -4.45 29.29
N ALA A 565 -8.58 -3.96 30.44
CA ALA A 565 -7.66 -4.70 31.30
C ALA A 565 -8.33 -5.92 31.96
N GLU A 566 -9.65 -5.90 32.14
CA GLU A 566 -10.44 -6.99 32.73
C GLU A 566 -11.36 -7.68 31.70
N ASP A 567 -11.77 -6.96 30.67
CA ASP A 567 -12.62 -7.40 29.56
C ASP A 567 -11.89 -7.24 28.23
N PHE A 568 -11.02 -8.21 27.93
CA PHE A 568 -10.17 -8.20 26.74
C PHE A 568 -10.93 -8.01 25.43
N SER A 569 -12.22 -8.39 25.37
CA SER A 569 -12.99 -8.44 24.13
C SER A 569 -14.02 -7.34 23.93
N GLU A 570 -14.11 -6.36 24.83
CA GLU A 570 -15.13 -5.29 24.77
C GLU A 570 -16.57 -5.87 24.78
N THR A 571 -16.87 -6.76 25.73
CA THR A 571 -18.17 -7.45 25.82
C THR A 571 -19.14 -6.83 26.82
N ASN A 572 -18.65 -6.05 27.77
CA ASN A 572 -19.47 -5.45 28.82
C ASN A 572 -19.40 -3.93 28.77
N ASN A 573 -20.35 -3.30 28.08
CA ASN A 573 -20.45 -1.85 28.03
C ASN A 573 -20.83 -1.29 29.42
N LEU A 574 -19.91 -0.55 30.03
CA LEU A 574 -19.99 0.04 31.35
C LEU A 574 -20.44 1.51 31.34
N ALA A 575 -20.83 2.06 30.19
CA ALA A 575 -21.17 3.48 30.04
C ALA A 575 -22.27 3.95 31.01
N GLU A 576 -23.36 3.19 31.12
CA GLU A 576 -24.48 3.51 32.03
C GLU A 576 -24.09 3.35 33.50
N GLU A 577 -23.24 2.37 33.81
CA GLU A 577 -22.80 2.06 35.18
C GLU A 577 -21.73 3.04 35.69
N ASN A 578 -20.90 3.59 34.79
CA ASN A 578 -19.76 4.45 35.11
C ASN A 578 -19.75 5.73 34.26
N PRO A 579 -20.82 6.57 34.31
CA PRO A 579 -20.94 7.75 33.46
C PRO A 579 -19.87 8.81 33.73
N GLU A 580 -19.39 8.91 34.97
CA GLU A 580 -18.28 9.81 35.33
C GLU A 580 -16.97 9.39 34.67
N LYS A 581 -16.69 8.07 34.62
CA LYS A 581 -15.50 7.55 33.95
C LYS A 581 -15.60 7.71 32.44
N LEU A 582 -16.78 7.52 31.85
CA LEU A 582 -16.99 7.79 30.43
C LEU A 582 -16.73 9.26 30.10
N ALA A 583 -17.28 10.20 30.88
CA ALA A 583 -17.04 11.62 30.69
C ALA A 583 -15.55 11.99 30.83
N GLU A 584 -14.82 11.36 31.75
CA GLU A 584 -13.37 11.50 31.87
C GLU A 584 -12.65 11.03 30.60
N MET A 585 -12.97 9.83 30.09
CA MET A 585 -12.35 9.30 28.87
C MET A 585 -12.64 10.20 27.66
N ILE A 586 -13.88 10.68 27.49
CA ILE A 586 -14.23 11.61 26.40
C ILE A 586 -13.45 12.92 26.50
N ALA A 587 -13.24 13.44 27.72
CA ALA A 587 -12.43 14.64 27.92
C ALA A 587 -10.94 14.41 27.57
N ILE A 588 -10.40 13.23 27.88
CA ILE A 588 -9.05 12.83 27.45
C ILE A 588 -8.96 12.72 25.93
N PHE A 589 -9.97 12.13 25.28
CA PHE A 589 -10.04 12.10 23.81
C PHE A 589 -10.00 13.52 23.23
N ASP A 590 -10.80 14.44 23.76
CA ASP A 590 -10.86 15.82 23.26
C ASP A 590 -9.51 16.54 23.41
N GLU A 591 -8.81 16.36 24.53
CA GLU A 591 -7.46 16.88 24.76
C GLU A 591 -6.48 16.38 23.69
N GLU A 592 -6.44 15.06 23.47
CA GLU A 592 -5.55 14.42 22.49
C GLU A 592 -5.93 14.81 21.05
N ALA A 593 -7.23 14.92 20.76
CA ALA A 593 -7.74 15.31 19.45
C ALA A 593 -7.29 16.74 19.06
N TRP A 594 -7.30 17.68 20.00
CA TRP A 594 -6.75 19.02 19.79
C TRP A 594 -5.23 19.02 19.67
N LYS A 595 -4.54 18.26 20.52
CA LYS A 595 -3.07 18.16 20.52
C LYS A 595 -2.53 17.62 19.20
N TYR A 596 -3.22 16.63 18.63
CA TYR A 596 -2.75 15.87 17.47
C TYR A 596 -3.46 16.18 16.15
N ASN A 597 -4.16 17.31 16.06
CA ASN A 597 -4.83 17.77 14.83
C ASN A 597 -5.90 16.82 14.28
N VAL A 598 -6.62 16.10 15.15
CA VAL A 598 -7.75 15.24 14.75
C VAL A 598 -8.92 16.09 14.28
N TYR A 599 -9.10 17.29 14.82
CA TYR A 599 -10.17 18.19 14.38
C TYR A 599 -9.80 18.99 13.11
N PRO A 600 -10.77 19.27 12.22
CA PRO A 600 -12.19 18.92 12.33
C PRO A 600 -12.49 17.45 11.94
N LEU A 601 -13.51 16.87 12.57
CA LEU A 601 -14.11 15.62 12.10
C LEU A 601 -14.93 15.89 10.83
N TYR A 602 -14.93 14.95 9.89
CA TYR A 602 -15.74 15.06 8.67
C TYR A 602 -16.10 13.68 8.11
N ASP A 603 -17.37 13.37 8.03
CA ASP A 603 -17.90 12.03 7.72
C ASP A 603 -18.36 11.88 6.25
N ASP A 604 -18.46 12.99 5.49
CA ASP A 604 -18.93 12.97 4.10
C ASP A 604 -17.81 12.63 3.10
N MET A 605 -17.67 11.34 2.78
CA MET A 605 -16.62 10.85 1.88
C MET A 605 -16.82 11.33 0.44
N ILE A 606 -18.06 11.47 -0.01
CA ILE A 606 -18.36 11.92 -1.37
C ILE A 606 -17.90 13.35 -1.58
N GLN A 607 -18.18 14.24 -0.62
CA GLN A 607 -17.73 15.63 -0.69
C GLN A 607 -16.22 15.76 -0.57
N ARG A 608 -15.55 14.95 0.26
CA ARG A 608 -14.08 14.90 0.31
C ARG A 608 -13.46 14.55 -1.05
N LEU A 609 -13.97 13.51 -1.71
CA LEU A 609 -13.50 13.09 -3.03
C LEU A 609 -13.76 14.14 -4.11
N GLY A 610 -14.93 14.78 -4.09
CA GLY A 610 -15.26 15.89 -5.00
C GLY A 610 -14.32 17.08 -4.82
N ALA A 611 -14.05 17.49 -3.58
CA ALA A 611 -13.15 18.61 -3.28
C ALA A 611 -11.70 18.34 -3.73
N GLN A 612 -11.23 17.09 -3.64
CA GLN A 612 -9.93 16.69 -4.18
C GLN A 612 -9.89 16.82 -5.70
N GLN A 613 -10.94 16.35 -6.39
CA GLN A 613 -11.04 16.48 -7.85
C GLN A 613 -11.06 17.94 -8.30
N ASP A 614 -11.82 18.79 -7.61
CA ASP A 614 -11.87 20.24 -7.88
C ASP A 614 -10.51 20.91 -7.64
N ARG A 615 -9.79 20.51 -6.58
CA ARG A 615 -8.43 20.99 -6.31
C ARG A 615 -7.47 20.64 -7.45
N LEU A 616 -7.59 19.45 -8.03
CA LEU A 616 -6.67 18.97 -9.07
C LEU A 616 -6.90 19.61 -10.43
N PHE A 617 -8.15 19.76 -10.84
CA PHE A 617 -8.48 20.17 -12.20
C PHE A 617 -9.10 21.56 -12.30
N GLY A 618 -9.75 22.07 -11.25
CA GLY A 618 -10.46 23.34 -11.27
C GLY A 618 -11.41 23.46 -12.46
N ASP A 619 -11.32 24.57 -13.20
CA ASP A 619 -12.14 24.84 -14.39
C ASP A 619 -11.60 24.19 -15.68
N GLN A 620 -10.59 23.32 -15.60
CA GLN A 620 -10.01 22.67 -16.77
C GLN A 620 -11.02 21.72 -17.43
N THR A 621 -11.30 21.97 -18.72
CA THR A 621 -12.25 21.19 -19.51
C THR A 621 -11.60 20.48 -20.69
N GLU A 622 -10.32 20.76 -20.99
CA GLU A 622 -9.59 20.14 -22.09
C GLU A 622 -8.24 19.59 -21.59
N PHE A 623 -7.97 18.32 -21.88
CA PHE A 623 -6.81 17.56 -21.41
C PHE A 623 -6.08 16.98 -22.62
N VAL A 624 -4.77 17.19 -22.70
CA VAL A 624 -3.94 16.71 -23.81
C VAL A 624 -2.87 15.76 -23.27
N TYR A 625 -2.87 14.53 -23.76
CA TYR A 625 -1.97 13.48 -23.35
C TYR A 625 -1.07 13.08 -24.51
N PHE A 626 0.24 13.23 -24.35
CA PHE A 626 1.21 12.95 -25.40
C PHE A 626 1.76 11.52 -25.32
N SER A 627 1.76 10.83 -26.45
CA SER A 627 2.45 9.55 -26.63
C SER A 627 3.94 9.81 -26.93
N PRO A 628 4.88 8.97 -26.47
CA PRO A 628 4.67 7.72 -25.73
C PRO A 628 4.70 7.90 -24.19
N GLY A 629 4.66 9.14 -23.68
CA GLY A 629 4.96 9.45 -22.27
C GLY A 629 3.78 9.43 -21.31
N ALA A 630 2.55 9.63 -21.80
CA ALA A 630 1.32 9.56 -21.00
C ALA A 630 0.94 8.12 -20.70
N VAL A 631 1.69 7.49 -19.79
CA VAL A 631 1.51 6.12 -19.33
C VAL A 631 1.64 6.06 -17.81
N ARG A 632 0.99 5.08 -17.21
CA ARG A 632 0.98 4.83 -15.77
C ARG A 632 0.47 6.02 -14.95
N ILE A 633 -0.53 6.72 -15.48
CA ILE A 633 -1.21 7.81 -14.80
C ILE A 633 -2.35 7.20 -13.97
N ALA A 634 -2.40 7.46 -12.66
CA ALA A 634 -3.50 6.97 -11.84
C ALA A 634 -4.85 7.52 -12.32
N GLU A 635 -5.93 6.74 -12.19
CA GLU A 635 -7.27 7.13 -12.67
C GLU A 635 -7.70 8.50 -12.14
N LYS A 636 -7.50 8.76 -10.85
CA LYS A 636 -7.86 10.03 -10.18
C LYS A 636 -7.06 11.23 -10.68
N SER A 637 -5.97 10.98 -11.39
CA SER A 637 -5.07 11.98 -11.98
C SER A 637 -5.31 12.15 -13.49
N SER A 638 -6.23 11.37 -14.05
CA SER A 638 -6.65 11.44 -15.46
C SER A 638 -7.92 12.29 -15.64
N ALA A 639 -8.28 12.55 -16.89
CA ALA A 639 -9.43 13.40 -17.21
C ALA A 639 -10.72 12.91 -16.52
N PRO A 640 -11.45 13.78 -15.80
CA PRO A 640 -12.57 13.39 -14.96
C PRO A 640 -13.85 13.16 -15.77
N VAL A 641 -13.92 12.08 -16.55
CA VAL A 641 -15.02 11.83 -17.52
C VAL A 641 -16.32 11.30 -16.89
N LYS A 642 -16.26 10.75 -15.67
CA LYS A 642 -17.43 10.13 -15.02
C LYS A 642 -18.51 11.18 -14.76
N ASN A 643 -19.77 10.81 -15.05
CA ASN A 643 -20.96 11.66 -14.96
C ASN A 643 -20.92 12.98 -15.75
N ARG A 644 -20.06 13.08 -16.77
CA ARG A 644 -19.88 14.26 -17.62
C ARG A 644 -19.98 13.90 -19.09
N ALA A 645 -20.51 14.80 -19.90
CA ALA A 645 -20.36 14.67 -21.34
C ALA A 645 -18.87 14.80 -21.69
N HIS A 646 -18.38 13.97 -22.61
CA HIS A 646 -16.96 14.01 -22.96
C HIS A 646 -16.68 13.53 -24.38
N SER A 647 -15.56 13.97 -24.94
CA SER A 647 -15.02 13.44 -26.19
C SER A 647 -13.60 12.96 -26.00
N ILE A 648 -13.22 11.94 -26.77
CA ILE A 648 -11.87 11.38 -26.84
C ILE A 648 -11.49 11.39 -28.31
N GLU A 649 -10.40 12.05 -28.65
CA GLU A 649 -10.09 12.40 -30.03
C GLU A 649 -8.60 12.28 -30.32
N THR A 650 -8.27 11.80 -31.51
CA THR A 650 -6.89 11.76 -32.02
C THR A 650 -6.87 11.81 -33.56
N GLN A 651 -5.69 12.05 -34.14
CA GLN A 651 -5.42 11.90 -35.57
C GLN A 651 -4.26 10.94 -35.74
N ILE A 652 -4.41 10.00 -36.68
CA ILE A 652 -3.36 9.04 -37.07
C ILE A 652 -3.19 9.02 -38.59
N ASP A 653 -2.07 8.48 -39.07
CA ASP A 653 -1.84 8.21 -40.50
C ASP A 653 -1.94 6.71 -40.77
N VAL A 654 -3.06 6.28 -41.37
CA VAL A 654 -3.41 4.88 -41.58
C VAL A 654 -2.76 4.34 -42.85
N GLN A 655 -1.88 3.34 -42.71
CA GLN A 655 -1.26 2.57 -43.78
C GLN A 655 -1.96 1.22 -44.03
N GLY A 656 -2.90 0.83 -43.17
CA GLY A 656 -3.68 -0.41 -43.26
C GLY A 656 -3.12 -1.57 -42.44
N GLU A 657 -2.09 -1.33 -41.63
CA GLU A 657 -1.46 -2.30 -40.72
C GLU A 657 -1.57 -1.86 -39.25
N GLU A 658 -2.24 -0.74 -38.98
CA GLU A 658 -2.40 -0.19 -37.64
C GLU A 658 -3.20 -1.14 -36.74
N ASP A 659 -2.65 -1.40 -35.56
CA ASP A 659 -3.25 -2.25 -34.52
C ASP A 659 -2.73 -1.78 -33.14
N GLY A 660 -3.56 -1.93 -32.11
CA GLY A 660 -3.24 -1.63 -30.72
C GLY A 660 -4.04 -0.46 -30.12
N VAL A 661 -3.76 -0.19 -28.86
CA VAL A 661 -4.53 0.73 -28.00
C VAL A 661 -4.15 2.18 -28.27
N ILE A 662 -5.15 3.03 -28.53
CA ILE A 662 -4.98 4.49 -28.61
C ILE A 662 -5.01 5.08 -27.21
N VAL A 663 -6.01 4.74 -26.40
CA VAL A 663 -6.12 5.13 -24.99
C VAL A 663 -6.90 4.09 -24.21
N ALA A 664 -6.48 3.82 -22.98
CA ALA A 664 -7.20 2.98 -22.03
C ALA A 664 -7.19 3.63 -20.64
N VAL A 665 -8.24 3.40 -19.86
CA VAL A 665 -8.27 3.66 -18.41
C VAL A 665 -9.10 2.60 -17.71
N GLY A 666 -8.60 2.13 -16.57
CA GLY A 666 -9.18 1.00 -15.86
C GLY A 666 -8.62 -0.32 -16.39
N GLY A 667 -9.36 -1.41 -16.20
CA GLY A 667 -8.93 -2.75 -16.59
C GLY A 667 -10.09 -3.72 -16.58
N MET A 668 -9.80 -4.98 -16.26
CA MET A 668 -10.79 -6.07 -16.33
C MET A 668 -12.00 -5.86 -15.43
N THR A 669 -11.87 -5.08 -14.35
CA THR A 669 -12.94 -4.81 -13.40
C THR A 669 -13.87 -3.67 -13.81
N GLY A 670 -13.48 -2.88 -14.82
CA GLY A 670 -14.22 -1.72 -15.30
C GLY A 670 -13.31 -0.68 -15.96
N GLY A 671 -13.87 0.14 -16.84
CA GLY A 671 -13.12 1.19 -17.53
C GLY A 671 -13.54 1.39 -18.98
N TYR A 672 -12.69 2.03 -19.78
CA TYR A 672 -12.88 2.12 -21.23
C TYR A 672 -11.56 2.02 -21.99
N SER A 673 -11.66 1.57 -23.24
CA SER A 673 -10.54 1.53 -24.18
C SER A 673 -10.98 1.93 -25.58
N MET A 674 -10.17 2.77 -26.23
CA MET A 674 -10.28 3.09 -27.65
C MET A 674 -9.05 2.53 -28.36
N PHE A 675 -9.24 1.69 -29.36
CA PHE A 675 -8.16 0.92 -29.97
C PHE A 675 -8.44 0.59 -31.44
N ILE A 676 -7.40 0.23 -32.19
CA ILE A 676 -7.52 -0.26 -33.55
C ILE A 676 -7.25 -1.76 -33.57
N LYS A 677 -8.13 -2.49 -34.25
CA LYS A 677 -7.96 -3.91 -34.52
C LYS A 677 -8.56 -4.26 -35.87
N ASP A 678 -7.86 -5.09 -36.65
CA ASP A 678 -8.33 -5.52 -37.97
C ASP A 678 -8.73 -4.34 -38.89
N ASN A 679 -7.92 -3.27 -38.88
CA ASN A 679 -8.12 -2.02 -39.62
C ASN A 679 -9.44 -1.30 -39.28
N ARG A 680 -9.93 -1.42 -38.05
CA ARG A 680 -11.16 -0.76 -37.57
C ARG A 680 -10.92 -0.11 -36.22
N LEU A 681 -11.57 1.03 -36.00
CA LEU A 681 -11.63 1.68 -34.69
C LEU A 681 -12.69 0.99 -33.83
N TYR A 682 -12.34 0.72 -32.59
CA TYR A 682 -13.23 0.29 -31.53
C TYR A 682 -13.23 1.28 -30.38
N TYR A 683 -14.37 1.41 -29.72
CA TYR A 683 -14.48 1.91 -28.37
C TYR A 683 -15.24 0.87 -27.55
N ASP A 684 -14.68 0.42 -26.44
CA ASP A 684 -15.33 -0.49 -25.52
C ASP A 684 -15.37 0.13 -24.13
N TYR A 685 -16.54 0.11 -23.50
CA TYR A 685 -16.72 0.48 -22.09
C TYR A 685 -17.13 -0.76 -21.31
N ASN A 686 -16.28 -1.17 -20.37
CA ASN A 686 -16.54 -2.26 -19.45
C ASN A 686 -17.22 -1.68 -18.20
N PHE A 687 -18.45 -2.08 -17.94
CA PHE A 687 -19.17 -1.81 -16.70
C PHE A 687 -19.18 -3.07 -15.82
N LEU A 688 -18.29 -3.08 -14.82
CA LEU A 688 -18.22 -4.05 -13.72
C LEU A 688 -18.03 -5.52 -14.16
N ASP A 689 -17.38 -5.76 -15.30
CA ASP A 689 -17.16 -7.11 -15.88
C ASP A 689 -18.48 -7.89 -16.08
N GLY A 690 -19.56 -7.15 -16.37
CA GLY A 690 -20.89 -7.72 -16.57
C GLY A 690 -21.62 -7.16 -17.78
N VAL A 691 -21.36 -5.90 -18.13
CA VAL A 691 -21.97 -5.21 -19.27
C VAL A 691 -20.89 -4.48 -20.05
N HIS A 692 -20.79 -4.75 -21.36
CA HIS A 692 -19.90 -4.04 -22.28
C HIS A 692 -20.70 -3.22 -23.28
N TYR A 693 -20.29 -1.98 -23.50
CA TYR A 693 -20.80 -1.13 -24.57
C TYR A 693 -19.73 -0.96 -25.65
N THR A 694 -19.79 -1.81 -26.67
CA THR A 694 -18.81 -1.82 -27.77
C THR A 694 -19.35 -1.10 -28.99
N LEU A 695 -18.61 -0.10 -29.49
CA LEU A 695 -18.81 0.54 -30.78
C LEU A 695 -17.70 0.16 -31.76
N GLN A 696 -18.01 0.10 -33.04
CA GLN A 696 -17.09 -0.34 -34.09
C GLN A 696 -17.27 0.44 -35.40
N SER A 697 -16.15 0.90 -35.97
CA SER A 697 -16.17 1.56 -37.29
C SER A 697 -16.17 0.56 -38.46
N PRO A 698 -16.59 0.98 -39.67
CA PRO A 698 -16.12 0.41 -40.94
C PRO A 698 -14.58 0.38 -41.04
N PRO A 699 -13.98 -0.35 -41.99
CA PRO A 699 -12.54 -0.30 -42.21
C PRO A 699 -12.06 1.13 -42.42
N LEU A 700 -10.97 1.51 -41.76
CA LEU A 700 -10.44 2.87 -41.81
C LEU A 700 -9.88 3.18 -43.21
N PRO A 701 -10.10 4.40 -43.73
CA PRO A 701 -9.48 4.84 -44.98
C PRO A 701 -7.98 5.05 -44.80
N LEU A 702 -7.21 4.88 -45.88
CA LEU A 702 -5.77 5.17 -45.86
C LEU A 702 -5.49 6.67 -45.77
N GLY A 703 -4.34 7.02 -45.18
CA GLY A 703 -3.87 8.39 -44.99
C GLY A 703 -4.26 8.97 -43.63
N LYS A 704 -4.26 10.30 -43.53
CA LYS A 704 -4.67 10.98 -42.29
C LYS A 704 -6.14 10.75 -41.98
N VAL A 705 -6.42 10.24 -40.78
CA VAL A 705 -7.77 9.96 -40.29
C VAL A 705 -7.98 10.60 -38.93
N ASP A 706 -9.07 11.36 -38.80
CA ASP A 706 -9.54 11.88 -37.52
C ASP A 706 -10.47 10.86 -36.86
N LEU A 707 -10.15 10.48 -35.63
CA LEU A 707 -10.88 9.49 -34.84
C LEU A 707 -11.47 10.16 -33.61
N LYS A 708 -12.76 9.89 -33.33
CA LYS A 708 -13.45 10.47 -32.18
C LYS A 708 -14.46 9.52 -31.56
N PHE A 709 -14.38 9.36 -30.24
CA PHE A 709 -15.51 8.94 -29.41
C PHE A 709 -16.17 10.16 -28.78
N ASN A 710 -17.50 10.16 -28.70
CA ASN A 710 -18.31 11.22 -28.12
C ASN A 710 -19.37 10.62 -27.19
N PHE A 711 -19.41 11.08 -25.94
CA PHE A 711 -20.42 10.71 -24.98
C PHE A 711 -21.36 11.88 -24.70
N ILE A 712 -22.65 11.67 -24.95
CA ILE A 712 -23.73 12.61 -24.67
C ILE A 712 -24.40 12.19 -23.36
N LYS A 713 -24.35 13.05 -22.34
CA LYS A 713 -25.01 12.80 -21.06
C LYS A 713 -26.52 13.04 -21.20
N THR A 714 -27.31 11.98 -21.07
CA THR A 714 -28.78 12.05 -21.10
C THR A 714 -29.41 11.91 -19.72
N GLN A 715 -28.68 11.34 -18.76
CA GLN A 715 -29.06 11.18 -17.35
C GLN A 715 -27.81 11.15 -16.47
N ASP A 716 -27.99 11.16 -15.15
CA ASP A 716 -26.85 10.93 -14.25
C ASP A 716 -26.31 9.52 -14.44
N PHE A 717 -24.98 9.44 -14.61
CA PHE A 717 -24.24 8.19 -14.84
C PHE A 717 -24.80 7.35 -16.01
N GLY A 718 -25.31 8.00 -17.06
CA GLY A 718 -25.79 7.33 -18.27
C GLY A 718 -25.99 8.27 -19.47
N GLY A 719 -25.98 7.72 -20.67
CA GLY A 719 -25.95 8.52 -21.88
C GLY A 719 -25.94 7.72 -23.18
N ILE A 720 -25.49 8.39 -24.24
CA ILE A 720 -25.32 7.81 -25.58
C ILE A 720 -23.85 7.95 -25.97
N GLY A 721 -23.21 6.84 -26.30
CA GLY A 721 -21.90 6.80 -26.93
C GLY A 721 -22.02 6.87 -28.44
N GLU A 722 -21.18 7.66 -29.09
CA GLU A 722 -21.13 7.81 -30.54
C GLU A 722 -19.68 7.70 -31.03
N LEU A 723 -19.47 6.98 -32.13
CA LEU A 723 -18.16 6.83 -32.76
C LEU A 723 -18.13 7.58 -34.09
N TYR A 724 -17.04 8.31 -34.35
CA TYR A 724 -16.86 9.15 -35.52
C TYR A 724 -15.52 8.88 -36.21
N VAL A 725 -15.54 8.90 -37.54
CA VAL A 725 -14.35 8.83 -38.41
C VAL A 725 -14.44 9.98 -39.42
N ASN A 726 -13.42 10.84 -39.47
CA ASN A 726 -13.38 12.04 -40.34
C ASN A 726 -14.62 12.95 -40.19
N GLY A 727 -15.15 13.05 -38.96
CA GLY A 727 -16.33 13.86 -38.64
C GLY A 727 -17.68 13.22 -39.01
N GLU A 728 -17.69 12.04 -39.64
CA GLU A 728 -18.92 11.29 -39.91
C GLU A 728 -19.20 10.32 -38.76
N LYS A 729 -20.44 10.32 -38.23
CA LYS A 729 -20.87 9.33 -37.23
C LYS A 729 -20.99 7.97 -37.90
N VAL A 730 -20.24 6.98 -37.40
CA VAL A 730 -20.17 5.63 -37.96
C VAL A 730 -20.87 4.58 -37.09
N ASP A 731 -21.04 4.86 -35.79
CA ASP A 731 -21.73 3.96 -34.85
C ASP A 731 -22.32 4.73 -33.65
N GLU A 732 -23.31 4.16 -32.97
CA GLU A 732 -23.90 4.70 -31.74
C GLU A 732 -24.47 3.59 -30.83
N ILE A 733 -24.44 3.80 -29.52
CA ILE A 733 -25.01 2.87 -28.54
C ILE A 733 -25.56 3.61 -27.32
N GLU A 734 -26.65 3.09 -26.75
CA GLU A 734 -27.16 3.54 -25.45
C GLU A 734 -26.31 2.95 -24.32
N MET A 735 -25.90 3.79 -23.38
CA MET A 735 -25.08 3.44 -22.22
C MET A 735 -25.84 3.85 -20.95
N PRO A 736 -26.85 3.07 -20.52
CA PRO A 736 -27.74 3.47 -19.43
C PRO A 736 -27.07 3.44 -18.04
N GLN A 737 -25.92 2.77 -17.92
CA GLN A 737 -25.19 2.62 -16.66
C GLN A 737 -23.70 2.87 -16.88
N MET A 738 -23.14 3.75 -16.05
CA MET A 738 -21.72 4.03 -15.94
C MET A 738 -21.29 4.04 -14.47
N HIS A 739 -19.99 3.93 -14.24
CA HIS A 739 -19.41 3.97 -12.89
C HIS A 739 -19.68 5.31 -12.20
N VAL A 740 -19.94 5.23 -10.89
CA VAL A 740 -20.22 6.38 -10.03
C VAL A 740 -18.92 7.02 -9.55
N ALA A 741 -17.96 6.22 -9.10
CA ALA A 741 -16.82 6.69 -8.33
C ALA A 741 -15.46 6.28 -8.93
N THR A 742 -15.24 5.00 -9.21
CA THR A 742 -13.93 4.47 -9.65
C THR A 742 -14.08 3.33 -10.65
N TYR A 743 -13.13 3.18 -11.56
CA TYR A 743 -13.00 2.01 -12.44
C TYR A 743 -12.16 0.92 -11.78
N SER A 744 -11.08 1.33 -11.12
CA SER A 744 -10.19 0.48 -10.32
C SER A 744 -9.39 1.35 -9.34
N LEU A 745 -8.75 0.75 -8.34
CA LEU A 745 -7.79 1.42 -7.47
C LEU A 745 -6.34 1.28 -8.00
N ALA A 746 -5.99 0.14 -8.59
CA ALA A 746 -4.66 -0.18 -9.10
C ALA A 746 -4.40 0.14 -10.58
N GLU A 747 -5.44 0.11 -11.42
CA GLU A 747 -5.28 0.26 -12.87
C GLU A 747 -4.99 1.70 -13.29
N THR A 748 -4.46 1.87 -14.51
CA THR A 748 -3.95 3.17 -14.97
C THR A 748 -4.63 3.70 -16.22
N PHE A 749 -4.46 5.01 -16.43
CA PHE A 749 -4.72 5.70 -17.68
C PHE A 749 -3.44 5.67 -18.52
N ASP A 750 -3.55 5.17 -19.75
CA ASP A 750 -2.45 4.96 -20.68
C ASP A 750 -2.81 5.43 -22.11
N VAL A 751 -1.86 6.06 -22.80
CA VAL A 751 -1.97 6.44 -24.22
C VAL A 751 -0.96 5.65 -25.05
N GLY A 752 -1.45 5.07 -26.15
CA GLY A 752 -0.66 4.28 -27.11
C GLY A 752 -0.35 2.85 -26.64
N ARG A 753 -0.94 2.38 -25.54
CA ARG A 753 -0.79 1.04 -24.95
C ARG A 753 -1.79 0.83 -23.81
N ASP A 754 -1.86 -0.38 -23.30
CA ASP A 754 -2.55 -0.74 -22.05
C ASP A 754 -1.55 -1.51 -21.18
N THR A 755 -1.25 -1.00 -19.97
CA THR A 755 -0.12 -1.50 -19.16
C THR A 755 -0.52 -2.35 -17.96
N GLY A 756 -1.82 -2.55 -17.74
CA GLY A 756 -2.36 -3.34 -16.63
C GLY A 756 -3.21 -4.52 -17.11
N THR A 757 -4.28 -4.85 -16.40
CA THR A 757 -5.27 -5.81 -16.91
C THR A 757 -6.10 -5.18 -18.02
N GLN A 758 -6.59 -5.98 -18.96
CA GLN A 758 -7.24 -5.45 -20.16
C GLN A 758 -8.69 -5.06 -19.85
N VAL A 759 -9.10 -3.89 -20.34
CA VAL A 759 -10.50 -3.44 -20.27
C VAL A 759 -11.46 -4.36 -21.03
N THR A 760 -10.96 -5.03 -22.08
CA THR A 760 -11.76 -5.82 -23.03
C THR A 760 -11.02 -7.06 -23.51
N ASP A 761 -11.76 -8.14 -23.80
CA ASP A 761 -11.22 -9.39 -24.38
C ASP A 761 -10.85 -9.27 -25.87
N LEU A 762 -11.08 -8.11 -26.48
CA LEU A 762 -10.78 -7.85 -27.88
C LEU A 762 -9.28 -7.65 -28.12
N TYR A 763 -8.45 -7.44 -27.10
CA TYR A 763 -7.00 -7.46 -27.19
C TYR A 763 -6.39 -8.10 -25.93
N SER A 764 -5.08 -8.34 -25.91
CA SER A 764 -4.44 -9.02 -24.78
C SER A 764 -2.99 -8.57 -24.58
N GLY A 765 -2.53 -8.50 -23.33
CA GLY A 765 -1.19 -8.03 -22.99
C GLY A 765 -1.00 -6.54 -23.31
N ILE A 766 0.26 -6.11 -23.48
CA ILE A 766 0.65 -4.68 -23.63
C ILE A 766 -0.17 -3.93 -24.69
N SER A 767 -0.55 -4.63 -25.78
CA SER A 767 -1.37 -4.08 -26.88
C SER A 767 -0.91 -2.69 -27.35
N LYS A 768 0.41 -2.53 -27.48
CA LYS A 768 1.04 -1.26 -27.89
C LYS A 768 0.60 -0.90 -29.30
N PHE A 769 0.18 0.35 -29.50
CA PHE A 769 -0.10 0.88 -30.82
C PHE A 769 1.15 0.83 -31.70
N ASN A 770 1.03 0.23 -32.89
CA ASN A 770 2.14 0.03 -33.81
C ASN A 770 2.33 1.18 -34.82
N GLY A 771 1.35 2.09 -34.93
CA GLY A 771 1.41 3.27 -35.79
C GLY A 771 2.01 4.52 -35.12
N GLU A 772 2.04 5.64 -35.85
CA GLU A 772 2.40 6.94 -35.28
C GLU A 772 1.20 7.56 -34.56
N LEU A 773 1.30 7.68 -33.24
CA LEU A 773 0.35 8.39 -32.38
C LEU A 773 1.08 9.52 -31.67
N ASP A 774 0.65 10.77 -31.92
CA ASP A 774 1.22 11.96 -31.27
C ASP A 774 0.55 12.21 -29.91
N ARG A 775 -0.78 12.28 -29.89
CA ARG A 775 -1.54 12.64 -28.69
C ARG A 775 -2.99 12.16 -28.71
N VAL A 776 -3.59 12.15 -27.54
CA VAL A 776 -5.04 12.01 -27.32
C VAL A 776 -5.54 13.25 -26.59
N ILE A 777 -6.65 13.80 -27.07
CA ILE A 777 -7.29 14.98 -26.47
C ILE A 777 -8.63 14.53 -25.90
N ILE A 778 -8.83 14.82 -24.60
CA ILE A 778 -10.08 14.58 -23.89
C ILE A 778 -10.70 15.92 -23.54
N THR A 779 -11.94 16.14 -23.94
CA THR A 779 -12.71 17.33 -23.57
C THR A 779 -13.91 16.90 -22.74
N VAL A 780 -14.17 17.58 -21.63
CA VAL A 780 -15.27 17.28 -20.69
C VAL A 780 -16.20 18.47 -20.53
N SER A 781 -17.46 18.21 -20.19
CA SER A 781 -18.46 19.23 -19.89
C SER A 781 -19.48 18.73 -18.86
N ASP A 782 -19.89 19.63 -17.97
CA ASP A 782 -21.00 19.40 -17.03
C ASP A 782 -22.38 19.51 -17.70
N GLU A 783 -22.42 20.04 -18.92
CA GLU A 783 -23.62 20.06 -19.76
C GLU A 783 -23.85 18.69 -20.44
N SER A 784 -25.00 18.53 -21.09
CA SER A 784 -25.33 17.28 -21.82
C SER A 784 -24.41 16.96 -22.99
N THR A 785 -23.68 17.95 -23.52
CA THR A 785 -22.82 17.81 -24.70
C THR A 785 -21.53 18.59 -24.54
N VAL A 786 -20.46 18.10 -25.15
CA VAL A 786 -19.18 18.80 -25.20
C VAL A 786 -19.27 20.04 -26.11
N PRO A 787 -18.81 21.23 -25.67
CA PRO A 787 -18.75 22.40 -26.51
C PRO A 787 -17.69 22.25 -27.62
N PRO A 788 -17.74 23.05 -28.70
CA PRO A 788 -16.64 23.13 -29.65
C PRO A 788 -15.33 23.50 -28.93
N ARG A 789 -14.23 22.83 -29.29
CA ARG A 789 -12.92 23.02 -28.66
C ARG A 789 -12.45 24.46 -28.67
N GLN A 790 -11.69 24.81 -27.63
CA GLN A 790 -11.16 26.16 -27.44
C GLN A 790 -9.66 26.27 -27.77
N LEU A 791 -8.91 25.16 -27.87
CA LEU A 791 -7.50 25.21 -28.26
C LEU A 791 -7.31 25.67 -29.72
N PRO A 792 -6.26 26.46 -30.01
CA PRO A 792 -6.03 27.00 -31.34
C PRO A 792 -5.64 25.90 -32.34
N ALA A 793 -6.00 26.09 -33.61
CA ALA A 793 -5.87 25.10 -34.69
C ALA A 793 -4.44 24.59 -34.96
N ASN A 794 -3.41 25.21 -34.38
CA ASN A 794 -2.01 24.78 -34.44
C ASN A 794 -1.67 23.67 -33.43
N TYR A 795 -2.62 23.27 -32.58
CA TYR A 795 -2.60 22.04 -31.78
C TYR A 795 -3.26 20.87 -32.53
N TYR A 796 -3.31 20.91 -33.87
CA TYR A 796 -3.75 19.83 -34.77
C TYR A 796 -2.57 19.34 -35.61
#